data_AF-A0A3B1DWJ6-F1
#
_entry.id   AF-A0A3B1DWJ6-F1
#
_cell.length_a   1.000
_cell.length_b   1.000
_cell.length_c   1.000
_cell.angle_alpha   90.00
_cell.angle_beta   90.00
_cell.angle_gamma   90.00
#
_symmetry.space_group_name_H-M   'P 1'
#
loop_
_entity.id
_entity.type
_entity.pdbx_description
1 polymer ?
#
loop_
_entity_poly.entity_id
_entity_poly.type
_entity_poly.pdbx_seq_one_letter_code
_entity_poly.pdbx_strand_id
1 'polypeptide(L)'
;MAWENEPRLQFDTANEPIVMGRTLFVGSSHDGSVRAFDTKTGARRWTFFTEGPIRFAPVGWKNKIYVGSDDGYLYCLNAKTGKELWKVRGAPDDRPDYRQLGNARLVSYWPVRGGAVLHKGIIYFGAGIWPSMGVFVKAVDATTGKVKWSNGEISYIEKVRIDHNDLRESGLSPQGYFLFTDGKLHVPNGRSMPAGFDHKTGKLLQYVQGYRNGDSRVTSSGKLLFVGERGIVNTSDEHEVGDRWKSAGKNAPQGWSTKKRDLFEGPFWGYKISQGCTSRSVFENGIAYGMAGVYLMAHDLNKTKLGLYEKKAGKYTYHPAKWEAAEVWKKYYIAKGDKRGTPYLLKAGNRIYTHVGKLLVAVDLPSKKGGKPKTVWKRTLDGTPASIIAANGNLFVSLTNGKLLCFGRSKKRVAKYKLPTRPLKGKDDLWKNQATYILEQSKVKEGYCLIAGIQNEQLIEELLNQSKMKLIIVDKDRKRINKLKQKLIDAKLYGSRAEAFTGDPATFRFPNYLAHLIILKKGDSQLSSKQLAKHYKTLRPYGGVLWFSNQGLTKERLKKMSKQAKLAKAKISQESQFVSLRKVGPLPGSANWTHEGGDAARTYYSRDDLVRAPLSILWYGDGKDHGFNKYKDYGRGVKPHVAGGRLFAFDDKASKLTGIDAYTGRWLWSFETKTPYVRYVSRVDGVYVGRNEQCDILDPATGKVKKTYRCRLQQKKGRVWGVVDVRVTEKIVLMAFGYALPVGHSHQAVTSGLWDSEALVAMDKKTGKQLWVKYPRQRYNIHAIALGERKVFVTDSIRPSDADKLKRRGKLPKKVSATTYAFNELTGRTIWKKTIKYDYFLLTNSHRGLRANDHWVSYSVDHKILLSGIASATTARVAATGKKLWKKRAGLQPIIVREKSFINQAGNRYLITTGNIVNKKTIFKIGGCNYAVGNKHLLLLRNKCASYVDLKSQKEYSLRNLRSGCSNSFVAADGLLNIPSFSTGCVCNYPLQTSFAMHYMPESAKWIGEKPFRLIKEK
;
A
#
# COMPACT_ATOMS: atom_id res chain seq x y z
N MET A 1 1.70 -0.76 -23.20
CA MET A 1 2.36 -0.08 -22.05
C MET A 1 2.91 -1.12 -21.09
N ALA A 2 3.71 -0.75 -20.10
CA ALA A 2 3.96 -1.65 -18.98
C ALA A 2 2.66 -1.87 -18.17
N TRP A 3 1.87 -0.80 -17.93
CA TRP A 3 0.57 -0.82 -17.27
C TRP A 3 -0.31 0.33 -17.78
N GLU A 4 -1.53 0.05 -18.27
CA GLU A 4 -2.28 1.04 -19.07
C GLU A 4 -3.09 2.08 -18.27
N ASN A 5 -3.28 1.87 -16.95
CA ASN A 5 -4.27 2.62 -16.16
C ASN A 5 -3.84 2.95 -14.72
N GLU A 6 -2.54 2.91 -14.41
CA GLU A 6 -2.05 3.14 -13.05
C GLU A 6 -0.86 4.11 -13.08
N PRO A 7 -0.94 5.28 -12.43
CA PRO A 7 0.25 6.09 -12.18
C PRO A 7 1.13 5.33 -11.18
N ARG A 8 2.01 4.48 -11.71
CA ARG A 8 3.03 3.76 -10.94
C ARG A 8 4.30 4.61 -10.84
N LEU A 9 5.28 4.13 -10.09
CA LEU A 9 6.62 4.71 -10.11
C LEU A 9 7.11 4.78 -11.55
N GLN A 10 7.90 5.80 -11.86
CA GLN A 10 8.20 6.16 -13.23
C GLN A 10 8.69 5.00 -14.11
N PHE A 11 9.53 4.12 -13.57
CA PHE A 11 10.09 2.96 -14.28
C PHE A 11 9.03 1.91 -14.69
N ASP A 12 7.79 2.04 -14.23
CA ASP A 12 6.64 1.25 -14.67
C ASP A 12 5.79 1.94 -15.75
N THR A 13 6.15 3.16 -16.17
CA THR A 13 5.35 3.95 -17.13
C THR A 13 5.54 3.45 -18.57
N ALA A 14 6.78 3.15 -18.95
CA ALA A 14 7.13 2.62 -20.26
C ALA A 14 8.45 1.86 -20.19
N ASN A 15 8.74 1.11 -21.25
CA ASN A 15 10.05 0.47 -21.38
C ASN A 15 11.14 1.53 -21.57
N GLU A 16 12.22 1.44 -20.82
CA GLU A 16 13.40 2.31 -20.96
C GLU A 16 14.51 1.53 -21.71
N PRO A 17 14.73 1.79 -23.01
CA PRO A 17 15.71 1.06 -23.81
C PRO A 17 17.14 1.55 -23.55
N ILE A 18 18.12 0.69 -23.82
CA ILE A 18 19.52 1.08 -24.02
C ILE A 18 20.02 0.59 -25.38
N VAL A 19 21.10 1.17 -25.89
CA VAL A 19 21.74 0.74 -27.13
C VAL A 19 23.23 0.52 -26.90
N MET A 20 23.76 -0.60 -27.39
CA MET A 20 25.20 -0.89 -27.41
C MET A 20 25.59 -1.35 -28.82
N GLY A 21 26.48 -0.59 -29.46
CA GLY A 21 26.81 -0.77 -30.88
C GLY A 21 25.55 -0.70 -31.74
N ARG A 22 25.26 -1.78 -32.47
CA ARG A 22 24.07 -1.88 -33.35
C ARG A 22 22.88 -2.61 -32.71
N THR A 23 22.90 -2.87 -31.41
CA THR A 23 21.84 -3.63 -30.72
C THR A 23 21.12 -2.77 -29.70
N LEU A 24 19.80 -2.76 -29.77
CA LEU A 24 18.90 -2.13 -28.79
C LEU A 24 18.37 -3.19 -27.82
N PHE A 25 18.43 -2.92 -26.53
CA PHE A 25 17.95 -3.82 -25.47
C PHE A 25 16.77 -3.21 -24.74
N VAL A 26 15.78 -4.05 -24.44
CA VAL A 26 14.56 -3.66 -23.71
C VAL A 26 14.26 -4.69 -22.64
N GLY A 27 14.23 -4.25 -21.38
CA GLY A 27 13.62 -5.00 -20.28
C GLY A 27 12.12 -4.72 -20.19
N SER A 28 11.34 -5.73 -19.80
CA SER A 28 9.89 -5.60 -19.64
C SER A 28 9.42 -5.84 -18.20
N SER A 29 8.75 -4.86 -17.62
CA SER A 29 8.05 -5.00 -16.33
C SER A 29 6.71 -5.74 -16.46
N HIS A 30 6.22 -5.92 -17.69
CA HIS A 30 4.99 -6.65 -17.97
C HIS A 30 5.23 -8.15 -18.05
N ASP A 31 6.19 -8.61 -18.84
CA ASP A 31 6.40 -10.05 -19.08
C ASP A 31 7.70 -10.62 -18.51
N GLY A 32 8.55 -9.79 -17.89
CA GLY A 32 9.83 -10.26 -17.34
C GLY A 32 10.79 -10.76 -18.42
N SER A 33 10.70 -10.24 -19.65
CA SER A 33 11.65 -10.55 -20.70
C SER A 33 12.65 -9.42 -20.94
N VAL A 34 13.86 -9.82 -21.35
CA VAL A 34 14.85 -8.95 -21.99
C VAL A 34 14.87 -9.29 -23.46
N ARG A 35 14.71 -8.29 -24.32
CA ARG A 35 14.73 -8.46 -25.77
C ARG A 35 15.83 -7.62 -26.40
N ALA A 36 16.50 -8.20 -27.38
CA ALA A 36 17.47 -7.50 -28.20
C ALA A 36 16.95 -7.33 -29.62
N PHE A 37 17.16 -6.15 -30.19
CA PHE A 37 16.74 -5.79 -31.54
C PHE A 37 17.92 -5.20 -32.31
N ASP A 38 18.00 -5.51 -33.58
CA ASP A 38 18.91 -4.83 -34.49
C ASP A 38 18.43 -3.39 -34.74
N THR A 39 19.31 -2.42 -34.52
CA THR A 39 18.97 -0.99 -34.65
C THR A 39 18.73 -0.52 -36.09
N LYS A 40 19.24 -1.24 -37.10
CA LYS A 40 19.10 -0.88 -38.51
C LYS A 40 17.80 -1.42 -39.08
N THR A 41 17.52 -2.69 -38.81
CA THR A 41 16.40 -3.43 -39.37
C THR A 41 15.18 -3.38 -38.46
N GLY A 42 15.36 -3.36 -37.13
CA GLY A 42 14.31 -3.57 -36.13
C GLY A 42 14.03 -5.05 -35.82
N ALA A 43 14.74 -5.98 -36.47
CA ALA A 43 14.56 -7.41 -36.27
C ALA A 43 14.97 -7.83 -34.86
N ARG A 44 14.17 -8.69 -34.23
CA ARG A 44 14.50 -9.28 -32.92
C ARG A 44 15.64 -10.27 -33.07
N ARG A 45 16.72 -10.06 -32.32
CA ARG A 45 17.91 -10.94 -32.31
C ARG A 45 17.73 -12.11 -31.35
N TRP A 46 17.32 -11.83 -30.12
CA TRP A 46 17.11 -12.84 -29.09
C TRP A 46 16.13 -12.38 -28.02
N THR A 47 15.67 -13.31 -27.17
CA THR A 47 14.86 -13.03 -25.99
C THR A 47 15.33 -13.90 -24.83
N PHE A 48 15.43 -13.31 -23.64
CA PHE A 48 15.71 -13.97 -22.39
C PHE A 48 14.56 -13.73 -21.40
N PHE A 49 14.19 -14.75 -20.62
CA PHE A 49 13.13 -14.64 -19.61
C PHE A 49 13.70 -14.75 -18.20
N THR A 50 13.40 -13.76 -17.37
CA THR A 50 13.54 -13.84 -15.91
C THR A 50 12.31 -14.50 -15.29
N GLU A 51 12.33 -14.71 -13.98
CA GLU A 51 11.22 -15.30 -13.22
C GLU A 51 10.41 -14.22 -12.48
N GLY A 52 10.47 -12.98 -12.96
CA GLY A 52 9.81 -11.82 -12.37
C GLY A 52 9.97 -10.56 -13.22
N PRO A 53 9.14 -9.52 -12.99
CA PRO A 53 9.22 -8.24 -13.71
C PRO A 53 10.63 -7.61 -13.75
N ILE A 54 10.98 -6.98 -14.87
CA ILE A 54 12.19 -6.15 -14.99
C ILE A 54 11.76 -4.69 -14.97
N ARG A 55 12.15 -3.96 -13.93
CA ARG A 55 11.69 -2.58 -13.70
C ARG A 55 12.61 -1.56 -14.33
N PHE A 56 13.91 -1.81 -14.35
CA PHE A 56 14.92 -0.84 -14.76
C PHE A 56 15.50 -1.19 -16.13
N ALA A 57 15.96 -0.15 -16.83
CA ALA A 57 16.79 -0.25 -18.01
C ALA A 57 18.02 -1.13 -17.71
N PRO A 58 18.42 -2.01 -18.65
CA PRO A 58 19.67 -2.76 -18.51
C PRO A 58 20.88 -1.82 -18.42
N VAL A 59 21.94 -2.26 -17.75
CA VAL A 59 23.26 -1.60 -17.80
C VAL A 59 24.12 -2.33 -18.83
N GLY A 60 24.75 -1.63 -19.78
CA GLY A 60 25.63 -2.24 -20.79
C GLY A 60 27.11 -1.98 -20.51
N TRP A 61 27.95 -3.02 -20.56
CA TRP A 61 29.41 -2.89 -20.43
C TRP A 61 30.15 -4.09 -21.02
N LYS A 62 31.21 -3.86 -21.81
CA LYS A 62 32.09 -4.90 -22.40
C LYS A 62 31.34 -6.12 -22.97
N ASN A 63 30.42 -5.88 -23.91
CA ASN A 63 29.60 -6.91 -24.58
C ASN A 63 28.70 -7.76 -23.63
N LYS A 64 28.45 -7.23 -22.42
CA LYS A 64 27.52 -7.80 -21.44
C LYS A 64 26.43 -6.78 -21.12
N ILE A 65 25.27 -7.28 -20.72
CA ILE A 65 24.22 -6.46 -20.11
C ILE A 65 23.84 -7.01 -18.74
N TYR A 66 23.45 -6.11 -17.84
CA TYR A 66 23.04 -6.45 -16.48
C TYR A 66 21.61 -6.03 -16.23
N VAL A 67 20.83 -6.93 -15.64
CA VAL A 67 19.37 -6.75 -15.49
C VAL A 67 18.92 -7.18 -14.11
N GLY A 68 18.36 -6.24 -13.33
CA GLY A 68 17.71 -6.53 -12.06
C GLY A 68 16.26 -6.96 -12.27
N SER A 69 15.81 -7.98 -11.54
CA SER A 69 14.44 -8.49 -11.60
C SER A 69 13.77 -8.56 -10.22
N ASP A 70 12.44 -8.39 -10.23
CA ASP A 70 11.58 -8.62 -9.07
C ASP A 70 11.61 -10.10 -8.59
N ASP A 71 12.24 -11.02 -9.35
CA ASP A 71 12.56 -12.38 -8.86
C ASP A 71 13.70 -12.44 -7.84
N GLY A 72 14.34 -11.29 -7.55
CA GLY A 72 15.38 -11.15 -6.54
C GLY A 72 16.80 -11.37 -7.05
N TYR A 73 17.01 -11.44 -8.37
CA TYR A 73 18.32 -11.61 -8.97
C TYR A 73 18.76 -10.41 -9.83
N LEU A 74 20.07 -10.15 -9.81
CA LEU A 74 20.79 -9.42 -10.84
C LEU A 74 21.37 -10.43 -11.83
N TYR A 75 20.94 -10.36 -13.09
CA TYR A 75 21.42 -11.22 -14.17
C TYR A 75 22.52 -10.53 -14.96
N CYS A 76 23.53 -11.28 -15.39
CA CYS A 76 24.47 -10.87 -16.43
C CYS A 76 24.25 -11.73 -17.67
N LEU A 77 23.97 -11.07 -18.79
CA LEU A 77 23.71 -11.73 -20.08
C LEU A 77 24.76 -11.31 -21.10
N ASN A 78 25.16 -12.25 -21.95
CA ASN A 78 25.93 -11.94 -23.15
C ASN A 78 25.08 -11.07 -24.09
N ALA A 79 25.57 -9.90 -24.48
CA ALA A 79 24.77 -8.95 -25.24
C ALA A 79 24.46 -9.40 -26.68
N LYS A 80 25.33 -10.23 -27.27
CA LYS A 80 25.16 -10.74 -28.64
C LYS A 80 24.14 -11.88 -28.70
N THR A 81 24.14 -12.77 -27.70
CA THR A 81 23.38 -14.04 -27.73
C THR A 81 22.21 -14.11 -26.74
N GLY A 82 22.21 -13.26 -25.71
CA GLY A 82 21.24 -13.33 -24.61
C GLY A 82 21.50 -14.47 -23.61
N LYS A 83 22.59 -15.24 -23.77
CA LYS A 83 22.96 -16.32 -22.86
C LYS A 83 23.27 -15.77 -21.47
N GLU A 84 22.69 -16.40 -20.44
CA GLU A 84 23.03 -16.15 -19.02
C GLU A 84 24.49 -16.54 -18.78
N LEU A 85 25.29 -15.57 -18.34
CA LEU A 85 26.70 -15.78 -17.97
C LEU A 85 26.81 -16.10 -16.48
N TRP A 86 26.11 -15.33 -15.66
CA TRP A 86 25.95 -15.55 -14.24
C TRP A 86 24.71 -14.78 -13.75
N LYS A 87 24.28 -15.10 -12.52
CA LYS A 87 23.30 -14.29 -11.78
C LYS A 87 23.68 -14.24 -10.31
N VAL A 88 23.38 -13.13 -9.66
CA VAL A 88 23.64 -12.93 -8.23
C VAL A 88 22.33 -12.65 -7.53
N ARG A 89 22.09 -13.37 -6.43
CA ARG A 89 20.92 -13.14 -5.59
C ARG A 89 21.08 -11.87 -4.76
N GLY A 90 20.03 -11.06 -4.68
CA GLY A 90 20.02 -9.83 -3.90
C GLY A 90 20.03 -10.06 -2.39
N ALA A 91 19.29 -11.06 -1.91
CA ALA A 91 19.35 -11.51 -0.52
C ALA A 91 20.64 -12.32 -0.24
N PRO A 92 21.08 -12.43 1.02
CA PRO A 92 22.12 -13.38 1.44
C PRO A 92 21.71 -14.84 1.21
N ASP A 93 22.68 -15.73 1.08
CA ASP A 93 22.46 -17.15 0.71
C ASP A 93 21.78 -17.97 1.82
N ASP A 94 21.91 -17.53 3.07
CA ASP A 94 21.21 -18.11 4.23
C ASP A 94 19.68 -17.85 4.20
N ARG A 95 19.21 -16.95 3.31
CA ARG A 95 17.80 -16.62 3.20
C ARG A 95 17.08 -17.63 2.30
N PRO A 96 15.96 -18.22 2.73
CA PRO A 96 15.16 -19.09 1.85
C PRO A 96 14.55 -18.34 0.66
N ASP A 97 14.31 -19.01 -0.47
CA ASP A 97 13.60 -18.43 -1.64
C ASP A 97 12.09 -18.34 -1.38
N TYR A 98 11.69 -17.35 -0.57
CA TYR A 98 10.28 -17.02 -0.37
C TYR A 98 9.75 -16.07 -1.43
N ARG A 99 8.51 -16.32 -1.83
CA ARG A 99 7.77 -15.51 -2.78
C ARG A 99 6.46 -15.01 -2.19
N GLN A 100 5.99 -13.88 -2.68
CA GLN A 100 4.75 -13.21 -2.29
C GLN A 100 4.06 -12.60 -3.51
N LEU A 101 2.78 -12.23 -3.36
CA LEU A 101 2.12 -11.39 -4.36
C LEU A 101 2.54 -9.93 -4.15
N GLY A 102 3.32 -9.38 -5.07
CA GLY A 102 3.66 -7.96 -5.15
C GLY A 102 3.08 -7.34 -6.41
N ASN A 103 2.15 -6.41 -6.27
CA ASN A 103 1.39 -5.81 -7.38
C ASN A 103 0.71 -6.88 -8.25
N ALA A 104 0.03 -7.82 -7.60
CA ALA A 104 -0.62 -9.00 -8.20
C ALA A 104 0.30 -9.98 -8.96
N ARG A 105 1.63 -9.85 -8.83
CA ARG A 105 2.64 -10.73 -9.45
C ARG A 105 3.33 -11.58 -8.39
N LEU A 106 3.65 -12.84 -8.69
CA LEU A 106 4.45 -13.65 -7.78
C LEU A 106 5.93 -13.23 -7.88
N VAL A 107 6.43 -12.56 -6.85
CA VAL A 107 7.77 -11.96 -6.78
C VAL A 107 8.54 -12.45 -5.56
N SER A 108 9.85 -12.24 -5.54
CA SER A 108 10.68 -12.53 -4.37
C SER A 108 10.28 -11.69 -3.15
N TYR A 109 10.57 -12.18 -1.95
CA TYR A 109 10.56 -11.37 -0.73
C TYR A 109 11.55 -10.20 -0.81
N TRP A 110 12.64 -10.37 -1.56
CA TRP A 110 13.69 -9.36 -1.77
C TRP A 110 13.87 -9.05 -3.25
N PRO A 111 12.87 -8.40 -3.89
CA PRO A 111 12.95 -8.05 -5.30
C PRO A 111 14.08 -7.04 -5.54
N VAL A 112 14.75 -7.08 -6.69
CA VAL A 112 15.75 -6.08 -7.06
C VAL A 112 15.05 -4.79 -7.50
N ARG A 113 14.89 -3.87 -6.55
CA ARG A 113 14.24 -2.56 -6.75
C ARG A 113 15.18 -1.35 -6.62
N GLY A 114 16.45 -1.57 -6.26
CA GLY A 114 17.53 -0.62 -6.47
C GLY A 114 18.18 -0.87 -7.82
N GLY A 115 17.89 -0.01 -8.80
CA GLY A 115 18.39 -0.10 -10.17
C GLY A 115 19.91 -0.03 -10.23
N ALA A 116 20.51 -0.91 -11.02
CA ALA A 116 21.95 -1.12 -10.99
C ALA A 116 22.74 0.07 -11.57
N VAL A 117 23.93 0.32 -11.01
CA VAL A 117 24.91 1.28 -11.55
C VAL A 117 26.28 0.62 -11.66
N LEU A 118 27.02 0.95 -12.72
CA LEU A 118 28.36 0.41 -12.96
C LEU A 118 29.42 1.51 -12.78
N HIS A 119 30.47 1.21 -12.02
CA HIS A 119 31.64 2.07 -11.86
C HIS A 119 32.91 1.21 -11.80
N LYS A 120 33.90 1.50 -12.67
CA LYS A 120 35.22 0.83 -12.71
C LYS A 120 35.15 -0.70 -12.60
N GLY A 121 34.27 -1.32 -13.38
CA GLY A 121 34.11 -2.79 -13.42
C GLY A 121 33.32 -3.40 -12.26
N ILE A 122 32.76 -2.58 -11.37
CA ILE A 122 31.89 -3.01 -10.26
C ILE A 122 30.47 -2.58 -10.54
N ILE A 123 29.52 -3.50 -10.34
CA ILE A 123 28.11 -3.21 -10.42
C ILE A 123 27.50 -3.19 -9.01
N TYR A 124 26.75 -2.12 -8.72
CA TYR A 124 26.07 -1.92 -7.45
C TYR A 124 24.57 -2.02 -7.67
N PHE A 125 23.85 -2.68 -6.77
CA PHE A 125 22.39 -2.80 -6.85
C PHE A 125 21.76 -3.02 -5.47
N GLY A 126 20.44 -2.81 -5.38
CA GLY A 126 19.67 -2.96 -4.15
C GLY A 126 18.53 -3.97 -4.26
N ALA A 127 18.32 -4.74 -3.21
CA ALA A 127 17.26 -5.74 -3.12
C ALA A 127 16.47 -5.65 -1.81
N GLY A 128 15.17 -5.91 -1.88
CA GLY A 128 14.24 -5.74 -0.76
C GLY A 128 13.59 -4.36 -0.74
N ILE A 129 12.33 -4.34 -0.30
CA ILE A 129 11.55 -3.10 -0.13
C ILE A 129 11.11 -2.88 1.31
N TRP A 130 11.01 -3.95 2.10
CA TRP A 130 10.50 -3.95 3.46
C TRP A 130 11.67 -4.02 4.45
N PRO A 131 12.01 -2.93 5.16
CA PRO A 131 13.06 -2.99 6.18
C PRO A 131 12.77 -4.05 7.25
N SER A 132 11.49 -4.28 7.55
CA SER A 132 11.03 -5.34 8.46
C SER A 132 11.31 -6.76 7.97
N MET A 133 11.65 -6.97 6.69
CA MET A 133 12.02 -8.28 6.14
C MET A 133 13.51 -8.36 5.76
N GLY A 134 14.24 -7.25 5.89
CA GLY A 134 15.60 -7.10 5.39
C GLY A 134 15.66 -6.39 4.04
N VAL A 135 16.66 -5.52 3.90
CA VAL A 135 17.01 -4.77 2.69
C VAL A 135 18.52 -4.80 2.52
N PHE A 136 18.97 -4.98 1.28
CA PHE A 136 20.37 -5.24 0.97
C PHE A 136 20.87 -4.32 -0.14
N VAL A 137 22.07 -3.78 0.02
CA VAL A 137 22.84 -3.13 -1.04
C VAL A 137 24.10 -3.96 -1.27
N LYS A 138 24.42 -4.25 -2.53
CA LYS A 138 25.55 -5.12 -2.89
C LYS A 138 26.46 -4.46 -3.91
N ALA A 139 27.75 -4.78 -3.82
CA ALA A 139 28.73 -4.58 -4.88
C ALA A 139 29.18 -5.93 -5.44
N VAL A 140 29.21 -6.03 -6.75
CA VAL A 140 29.53 -7.26 -7.47
C VAL A 140 30.55 -6.95 -8.55
N ASP A 141 31.55 -7.82 -8.69
CA ASP A 141 32.45 -7.77 -9.83
C ASP A 141 31.68 -8.03 -11.14
N ALA A 142 31.68 -7.06 -12.05
CA ALA A 142 30.84 -7.11 -13.24
C ALA A 142 31.27 -8.20 -14.24
N THR A 143 32.51 -8.71 -14.14
CA THR A 143 32.97 -9.78 -15.03
C THR A 143 32.57 -11.14 -14.50
N THR A 144 32.86 -11.40 -13.23
CA THR A 144 32.78 -12.74 -12.61
C THR A 144 31.48 -13.00 -11.86
N GLY A 145 30.75 -11.96 -11.46
CA GLY A 145 29.59 -12.10 -10.58
C GLY A 145 29.97 -12.33 -9.11
N LYS A 146 31.26 -12.27 -8.74
CA LYS A 146 31.70 -12.40 -7.34
C LYS A 146 31.23 -11.20 -6.53
N VAL A 147 30.52 -11.45 -5.42
CA VAL A 147 30.13 -10.42 -4.46
C VAL A 147 31.39 -9.88 -3.78
N LYS A 148 31.62 -8.57 -3.87
CA LYS A 148 32.72 -7.89 -3.16
C LYS A 148 32.33 -7.53 -1.74
N TRP A 149 31.12 -7.01 -1.56
CA TRP A 149 30.53 -6.74 -0.26
C TRP A 149 29.00 -6.72 -0.36
N SER A 150 28.34 -6.88 0.78
CA SER A 150 26.89 -6.84 0.94
C SER A 150 26.54 -6.16 2.26
N ASN A 151 25.80 -5.05 2.23
CA ASN A 151 25.31 -4.38 3.42
C ASN A 151 23.83 -4.71 3.65
N GLY A 152 23.51 -5.36 4.78
CA GLY A 152 22.14 -5.63 5.25
C GLY A 152 21.70 -4.85 6.49
N GLU A 153 22.60 -4.05 7.07
CA GLU A 153 22.38 -3.32 8.33
C GLU A 153 21.44 -2.11 8.16
N ILE A 154 21.25 -1.66 6.92
CA ILE A 154 20.35 -0.58 6.51
C ILE A 154 18.84 -0.88 6.69
N SER A 155 18.51 -2.07 7.16
CA SER A 155 17.15 -2.50 7.51
C SER A 155 16.66 -1.88 8.83
N TYR A 156 17.60 -1.49 9.70
CA TYR A 156 17.34 -0.84 10.98
C TYR A 156 18.43 0.20 11.25
N ILE A 157 18.12 1.46 10.98
CA ILE A 157 19.01 2.60 11.26
C ILE A 157 18.44 3.38 12.46
N GLU A 158 19.22 3.55 13.51
CA GLU A 158 18.87 4.35 14.68
C GLU A 158 19.06 5.85 14.44
N LYS A 159 18.28 6.67 15.14
CA LYS A 159 18.42 8.14 15.17
C LYS A 159 18.42 8.80 13.79
N VAL A 160 17.69 8.21 12.84
CA VAL A 160 17.38 8.85 11.56
C VAL A 160 16.42 9.99 11.81
N ARG A 161 16.72 11.13 11.19
CA ARG A 161 15.81 12.27 11.16
C ARG A 161 14.63 11.97 10.24
N ILE A 162 13.44 11.96 10.81
CA ILE A 162 12.18 11.74 10.11
C ILE A 162 11.30 12.99 10.12
N ASP A 163 10.05 12.86 9.65
CA ASP A 163 9.05 13.93 9.70
C ASP A 163 9.04 14.72 11.01
N HIS A 164 8.88 16.04 10.91
CA HIS A 164 8.86 16.97 12.06
C HIS A 164 10.18 17.05 12.83
N ASN A 165 11.30 16.67 12.20
CA ASN A 165 12.65 16.65 12.79
C ASN A 165 12.78 15.75 14.02
N ASP A 166 11.92 14.72 14.13
CA ASP A 166 12.06 13.72 15.18
C ASP A 166 13.22 12.77 14.84
N LEU A 167 14.14 12.56 15.77
CA LEU A 167 15.14 11.49 15.65
C LEU A 167 14.52 10.15 16.08
N ARG A 168 14.42 9.22 15.13
CA ARG A 168 13.75 7.92 15.31
C ARG A 168 14.44 6.83 14.52
N GLU A 169 14.00 5.60 14.74
CA GLU A 169 14.42 4.50 13.88
C GLU A 169 13.76 4.57 12.50
N SER A 170 14.53 4.19 11.48
CA SER A 170 14.08 4.08 10.09
C SER A 170 14.84 2.95 9.40
N GLY A 171 14.56 2.73 8.12
CA GLY A 171 15.33 1.83 7.27
C GLY A 171 15.35 2.36 5.85
N LEU A 172 16.12 1.73 4.97
CA LEU A 172 16.08 2.06 3.54
C LEU A 172 15.02 1.24 2.81
N SER A 173 14.49 1.80 1.73
CA SER A 173 13.65 1.09 0.77
C SER A 173 14.14 1.46 -0.64
N PRO A 174 15.28 0.90 -1.08
CA PRO A 174 15.92 1.23 -2.35
C PRO A 174 14.93 1.12 -3.51
N GLN A 175 14.66 2.26 -4.14
CA GLN A 175 13.69 2.42 -5.21
C GLN A 175 14.21 3.49 -6.14
N GLY A 176 14.69 3.10 -7.32
CA GLY A 176 15.28 4.00 -8.31
C GLY A 176 16.66 3.57 -8.78
N TYR A 177 17.20 4.28 -9.78
CA TYR A 177 18.55 4.04 -10.29
C TYR A 177 19.59 4.53 -9.30
N PHE A 178 20.55 3.68 -8.96
CA PHE A 178 21.70 4.10 -8.17
C PHE A 178 22.57 5.03 -9.00
N LEU A 179 23.30 5.93 -8.33
CA LEU A 179 24.21 6.86 -8.97
C LEU A 179 25.58 6.78 -8.32
N PHE A 180 26.62 6.96 -9.13
CA PHE A 180 27.97 7.14 -8.65
C PHE A 180 28.41 8.56 -9.02
N THR A 181 28.66 9.40 -8.02
CA THR A 181 29.16 10.77 -8.21
C THR A 181 29.98 11.16 -6.99
N ASP A 182 30.93 12.08 -7.17
CA ASP A 182 31.75 12.61 -6.06
C ASP A 182 32.42 11.52 -5.19
N GLY A 183 32.84 10.42 -5.82
CA GLY A 183 33.48 9.28 -5.14
C GLY A 183 32.55 8.41 -4.29
N LYS A 184 31.23 8.65 -4.30
CA LYS A 184 30.25 7.99 -3.45
C LYS A 184 29.16 7.29 -4.26
N LEU A 185 28.55 6.29 -3.63
CA LEU A 185 27.36 5.61 -4.16
C LEU A 185 26.12 6.23 -3.53
N HIS A 186 25.18 6.72 -4.34
CA HIS A 186 23.91 7.26 -3.86
C HIS A 186 22.75 6.34 -4.24
N VAL A 187 21.88 6.08 -3.26
CA VAL A 187 20.79 5.11 -3.34
C VAL A 187 19.45 5.83 -3.13
N PRO A 188 18.64 6.02 -4.18
CA PRO A 188 17.30 6.59 -4.04
C PRO A 188 16.35 5.69 -3.22
N ASN A 189 15.46 6.29 -2.42
CA ASN A 189 14.60 5.58 -1.45
C ASN A 189 13.11 5.87 -1.65
N GLY A 190 12.67 6.08 -2.89
CA GLY A 190 11.28 6.42 -3.18
C GLY A 190 10.95 7.79 -2.60
N ARG A 191 10.00 7.91 -1.68
CA ARG A 191 9.63 9.24 -1.15
C ARG A 191 10.70 9.86 -0.23
N SER A 192 11.68 9.08 0.25
CA SER A 192 12.77 9.60 1.10
C SER A 192 14.00 10.03 0.31
N MET A 193 14.84 10.87 0.93
CA MET A 193 16.05 11.36 0.28
C MET A 193 16.99 10.19 -0.11
N PRO A 194 17.82 10.37 -1.16
CA PRO A 194 18.85 9.41 -1.47
C PRO A 194 19.80 9.23 -0.27
N ALA A 195 20.22 7.99 -0.02
CA ALA A 195 21.21 7.66 0.99
C ALA A 195 22.60 7.60 0.36
N GLY A 196 23.61 8.16 1.02
CA GLY A 196 25.00 8.16 0.58
C GLY A 196 25.79 7.01 1.19
N PHE A 197 26.63 6.35 0.39
CA PHE A 197 27.42 5.18 0.78
C PHE A 197 28.88 5.31 0.34
N ASP A 198 29.77 4.77 1.19
CA ASP A 198 31.12 4.45 0.78
C ASP A 198 31.07 3.26 -0.19
N HIS A 199 31.51 3.48 -1.43
CA HIS A 199 31.39 2.47 -2.48
C HIS A 199 32.35 1.29 -2.31
N LYS A 200 33.43 1.43 -1.53
CA LYS A 200 34.44 0.38 -1.35
C LYS A 200 34.03 -0.62 -0.27
N THR A 201 33.40 -0.14 0.79
CA THR A 201 33.05 -0.90 1.99
C THR A 201 31.55 -1.19 2.09
N GLY A 202 30.71 -0.42 1.39
CA GLY A 202 29.26 -0.47 1.51
C GLY A 202 28.73 0.19 2.77
N LYS A 203 29.57 0.90 3.54
CA LYS A 203 29.16 1.60 4.76
C LYS A 203 28.24 2.77 4.43
N LEU A 204 27.13 2.88 5.18
CA LEU A 204 26.24 4.03 5.09
C LEU A 204 26.93 5.28 5.66
N LEU A 205 27.02 6.33 4.85
CA LEU A 205 27.65 7.61 5.23
C LEU A 205 26.61 8.54 5.86
N GLN A 206 25.51 8.78 5.15
CA GLN A 206 24.44 9.70 5.56
C GLN A 206 23.08 9.15 5.16
N TYR A 207 22.07 9.34 6.01
CA TYR A 207 20.68 9.17 5.62
C TYR A 207 19.75 10.06 6.44
N VAL A 208 18.94 10.83 5.72
CA VAL A 208 17.82 11.59 6.27
C VAL A 208 16.57 11.14 5.53
N GLN A 209 15.51 10.81 6.27
CA GLN A 209 14.25 10.44 5.62
C GLN A 209 13.58 11.66 4.97
N GLY A 210 13.82 12.86 5.52
CA GLY A 210 13.44 14.18 4.99
C GLY A 210 11.94 14.47 5.09
N TYR A 211 11.51 15.63 4.57
CA TYR A 211 10.10 16.02 4.47
C TYR A 211 9.74 16.49 3.04
N ARG A 212 8.96 15.67 2.31
CA ARG A 212 8.37 15.92 0.96
C ARG A 212 9.29 15.93 -0.28
N ASN A 213 10.62 15.92 -0.13
CA ASN A 213 11.54 16.19 -1.26
C ASN A 213 12.35 14.96 -1.75
N GLY A 214 12.07 13.75 -1.26
CA GLY A 214 12.67 12.53 -1.80
C GLY A 214 11.95 12.02 -3.04
N ASP A 215 12.68 11.30 -3.90
CA ASP A 215 12.14 10.66 -5.10
C ASP A 215 12.94 9.40 -5.48
N SER A 216 12.31 8.53 -6.27
CA SER A 216 12.98 7.41 -6.95
C SER A 216 13.83 7.83 -8.14
N ARG A 217 13.58 9.02 -8.71
CA ARG A 217 14.42 9.61 -9.74
C ARG A 217 15.39 10.60 -9.12
N VAL A 218 16.67 10.28 -9.27
CA VAL A 218 17.78 11.15 -8.88
C VAL A 218 18.76 11.23 -10.04
N THR A 219 19.31 12.41 -10.29
CA THR A 219 20.40 12.64 -11.25
C THR A 219 21.43 13.54 -10.62
N SER A 220 22.66 13.57 -11.15
CA SER A 220 23.73 14.42 -10.61
C SER A 220 24.33 15.34 -11.67
N SER A 221 24.88 16.47 -11.20
CA SER A 221 25.77 17.35 -11.96
C SER A 221 26.78 17.98 -11.00
N GLY A 222 28.07 17.67 -11.19
CA GLY A 222 29.11 18.07 -10.24
C GLY A 222 28.79 17.59 -8.82
N LYS A 223 28.73 18.54 -7.88
CA LYS A 223 28.44 18.29 -6.46
C LYS A 223 26.96 18.35 -6.07
N LEU A 224 26.06 18.37 -7.07
CA LEU A 224 24.63 18.47 -6.83
C LEU A 224 23.91 17.20 -7.27
N LEU A 225 23.02 16.70 -6.41
CA LEU A 225 21.99 15.73 -6.77
C LEU A 225 20.66 16.45 -6.93
N PHE A 226 19.97 16.18 -8.03
CA PHE A 226 18.62 16.64 -8.30
C PHE A 226 17.67 15.48 -7.98
N VAL A 227 16.76 15.70 -7.03
CA VAL A 227 15.88 14.66 -6.47
C VAL A 227 14.43 14.98 -6.86
N GLY A 228 13.85 14.17 -7.75
CA GLY A 228 12.50 14.37 -8.25
C GLY A 228 12.32 15.74 -8.92
N GLU A 229 11.19 16.39 -8.62
CA GLU A 229 10.84 17.71 -9.15
C GLU A 229 11.19 18.86 -8.20
N ARG A 230 11.70 18.57 -7.00
CA ARG A 230 11.76 19.56 -5.91
C ARG A 230 12.98 19.49 -5.01
N GLY A 231 13.77 18.42 -4.96
CA GLY A 231 14.91 18.34 -4.05
C GLY A 231 16.24 18.66 -4.73
N ILE A 232 17.13 19.32 -4.01
CA ILE A 232 18.56 19.45 -4.36
C ILE A 232 19.38 19.03 -3.16
N VAL A 233 20.30 18.09 -3.33
CA VAL A 233 21.22 17.63 -2.28
C VAL A 233 22.64 17.97 -2.68
N ASN A 234 23.45 18.48 -1.76
CA ASN A 234 24.88 18.68 -1.99
C ASN A 234 25.62 17.38 -1.64
N THR A 235 26.42 16.84 -2.57
CA THR A 235 27.15 15.57 -2.37
C THR A 235 28.33 15.71 -1.42
N SER A 236 28.82 16.94 -1.19
CA SER A 236 29.93 17.15 -0.26
C SER A 236 29.52 16.78 1.17
N ASP A 237 28.25 17.00 1.50
CA ASP A 237 27.71 16.81 2.84
C ASP A 237 26.45 15.93 2.92
N GLU A 238 25.92 15.48 1.80
CA GLU A 238 24.72 14.64 1.71
C GLU A 238 23.43 15.28 2.28
N HIS A 239 23.38 16.61 2.39
CA HIS A 239 22.20 17.35 2.90
C HIS A 239 21.45 18.12 1.80
N GLU A 240 20.16 18.35 2.03
CA GLU A 240 19.37 19.22 1.17
C GLU A 240 19.94 20.64 1.18
N VAL A 241 20.10 21.25 0.00
CA VAL A 241 20.59 22.62 -0.11
C VAL A 241 19.58 23.57 0.53
N GLY A 242 20.00 24.30 1.58
CA GLY A 242 19.11 25.12 2.39
C GLY A 242 18.60 24.45 3.66
N ASP A 243 19.19 23.30 4.04
CA ASP A 243 18.99 22.66 5.35
C ASP A 243 19.40 23.61 6.50
N ARG A 244 18.39 24.17 7.16
CA ARG A 244 18.55 25.10 8.29
C ARG A 244 19.07 24.43 9.55
N TRP A 245 18.82 23.14 9.75
CA TRP A 245 19.35 22.43 10.91
C TRP A 245 20.85 22.30 10.79
N LYS A 246 21.32 21.90 9.61
CA LYS A 246 22.75 21.87 9.32
C LYS A 246 23.35 23.28 9.47
N SER A 247 22.74 24.31 8.87
CA SER A 247 23.23 25.69 8.99
C SER A 247 23.32 26.19 10.44
N ALA A 248 22.48 25.69 11.34
CA ALA A 248 22.49 26.06 12.75
C ALA A 248 23.59 25.34 13.58
N GLY A 249 24.20 24.26 13.08
CA GLY A 249 25.28 23.54 13.75
C GLY A 249 24.93 23.12 15.19
N LYS A 250 25.81 23.41 16.16
CA LYS A 250 25.58 23.13 17.59
C LYS A 250 24.38 23.90 18.17
N ASN A 251 23.96 24.99 17.51
CA ASN A 251 22.79 25.79 17.88
C ASN A 251 21.48 25.28 17.24
N ALA A 252 21.50 24.11 16.59
CA ALA A 252 20.30 23.47 16.09
C ALA A 252 19.47 22.89 17.27
N PRO A 253 18.18 23.24 17.43
CA PRO A 253 17.77 24.33 18.31
C PRO A 253 17.48 23.91 19.75
N GLN A 254 17.93 24.75 20.69
CA GLN A 254 17.42 24.85 22.08
C GLN A 254 15.97 25.38 22.15
N GLY A 255 15.39 25.87 21.04
CA GLY A 255 14.06 26.48 21.00
C GLY A 255 13.04 25.73 20.14
N TRP A 256 12.41 24.69 20.69
CA TRP A 256 11.14 24.20 20.14
C TRP A 256 10.01 25.10 20.64
N SER A 257 9.62 26.11 19.86
CA SER A 257 8.41 26.89 20.12
C SER A 257 7.36 26.60 19.05
N THR A 258 6.21 26.09 19.48
CA THR A 258 5.02 25.88 18.64
C THR A 258 4.52 27.15 17.92
N LYS A 259 5.03 28.33 18.31
CA LYS A 259 4.75 29.63 17.65
C LYS A 259 5.64 29.90 16.42
N LYS A 260 6.74 29.16 16.21
CA LYS A 260 7.68 29.33 15.08
C LYS A 260 7.62 28.13 14.12
N ARG A 261 6.74 28.22 13.11
CA ARG A 261 6.50 27.16 12.08
C ARG A 261 7.49 27.24 10.89
N ASP A 262 8.55 28.04 11.02
CA ASP A 262 9.38 28.62 9.96
C ASP A 262 10.80 28.03 9.86
N LEU A 263 11.22 27.10 10.73
CA LEU A 263 12.64 26.71 10.88
C LEU A 263 12.97 25.23 10.56
N PHE A 264 12.17 24.54 9.74
CA PHE A 264 12.32 23.09 9.50
C PHE A 264 12.99 22.76 8.15
N GLU A 265 13.60 21.57 8.02
CA GLU A 265 13.93 20.85 6.76
C GLU A 265 12.66 20.47 5.96
N GLY A 266 11.67 21.35 5.93
CA GLY A 266 10.36 21.08 5.38
C GLY A 266 9.34 22.09 5.88
N PRO A 267 9.19 23.24 5.22
CA PRO A 267 8.11 24.13 5.57
C PRO A 267 6.77 23.44 5.23
N PHE A 268 5.70 23.88 5.88
CA PHE A 268 4.33 23.60 5.39
C PHE A 268 4.20 23.92 3.89
N TRP A 269 5.05 24.83 3.41
CA TRP A 269 5.27 25.26 2.04
C TRP A 269 6.52 24.60 1.44
N GLY A 270 6.50 24.18 0.18
CA GLY A 270 7.61 23.42 -0.39
C GLY A 270 8.86 24.27 -0.67
N TYR A 271 10.04 23.69 -0.46
CA TYR A 271 11.28 24.19 -1.05
C TYR A 271 11.10 24.40 -2.57
N LYS A 272 11.68 25.47 -3.11
CA LYS A 272 11.60 25.81 -4.52
C LYS A 272 12.97 25.69 -5.17
N ILE A 273 12.98 25.20 -6.40
CA ILE A 273 14.15 25.16 -7.27
C ILE A 273 13.86 25.96 -8.53
N SER A 274 14.90 26.45 -9.22
CA SER A 274 14.74 27.03 -10.56
C SER A 274 13.91 26.10 -11.45
N GLN A 275 12.89 26.67 -12.08
CA GLN A 275 12.01 25.92 -12.98
C GLN A 275 12.83 25.27 -14.10
N GLY A 276 12.61 23.99 -14.38
CA GLY A 276 13.38 23.28 -15.40
C GLY A 276 14.76 22.79 -14.95
N CYS A 277 15.15 22.98 -13.68
CA CYS A 277 16.32 22.35 -13.06
C CYS A 277 15.89 21.20 -12.15
N THR A 278 15.44 20.09 -12.71
CA THR A 278 14.93 18.94 -11.93
C THR A 278 15.71 17.67 -12.26
N SER A 279 15.35 16.56 -11.63
CA SER A 279 15.95 15.25 -11.94
C SER A 279 15.65 14.74 -13.37
N ARG A 280 14.84 15.48 -14.15
CA ARG A 280 14.56 15.21 -15.57
C ARG A 280 15.43 16.03 -16.52
N SER A 281 16.20 16.97 -16.00
CA SER A 281 17.08 17.82 -16.79
C SER A 281 18.27 17.03 -17.32
N VAL A 282 18.86 17.54 -18.40
CA VAL A 282 20.16 17.08 -18.90
C VAL A 282 21.21 18.10 -18.51
N PHE A 283 22.36 17.61 -18.09
CA PHE A 283 23.44 18.42 -17.55
C PHE A 283 24.69 18.26 -18.41
N GLU A 284 25.31 19.38 -18.80
CA GLU A 284 26.57 19.38 -19.53
C GLU A 284 27.32 20.69 -19.26
N ASN A 285 28.62 20.61 -18.96
CA ASN A 285 29.51 21.77 -18.79
C ASN A 285 28.97 22.85 -17.84
N GLY A 286 28.38 22.43 -16.72
CA GLY A 286 27.78 23.34 -15.75
C GLY A 286 26.46 23.98 -16.19
N ILE A 287 25.85 23.55 -17.29
CA ILE A 287 24.53 24.00 -17.72
C ILE A 287 23.49 22.92 -17.46
N ALA A 288 22.35 23.29 -16.88
CA ALA A 288 21.16 22.47 -16.80
C ALA A 288 20.18 22.85 -17.91
N TYR A 289 19.86 21.90 -18.79
CA TYR A 289 18.80 22.01 -19.77
C TYR A 289 17.58 21.23 -19.30
N GLY A 290 16.46 21.90 -19.16
CA GLY A 290 15.25 21.19 -18.77
C GLY A 290 14.00 21.96 -19.09
N MET A 291 12.88 21.35 -18.70
CA MET A 291 11.59 21.84 -19.10
C MET A 291 10.72 22.21 -17.91
N ALA A 292 9.98 23.29 -18.05
CA ALA A 292 9.00 23.76 -17.09
C ALA A 292 7.67 23.99 -17.81
N GLY A 293 6.75 23.02 -17.72
CA GLY A 293 5.53 23.05 -18.53
C GLY A 293 5.85 22.99 -20.02
N VAL A 294 5.70 24.13 -20.69
CA VAL A 294 5.90 24.31 -22.14
C VAL A 294 7.19 25.05 -22.51
N TYR A 295 7.98 25.42 -21.50
CA TYR A 295 9.22 26.16 -21.65
C TYR A 295 10.40 25.20 -21.62
N LEU A 296 11.28 25.27 -22.62
CA LEU A 296 12.65 24.77 -22.55
C LEU A 296 13.53 25.88 -21.99
N MET A 297 14.34 25.55 -21.02
CA MET A 297 15.16 26.50 -20.27
C MET A 297 16.59 25.96 -20.17
N ALA A 298 17.55 26.87 -20.15
CA ALA A 298 18.93 26.59 -19.79
C ALA A 298 19.33 27.45 -18.59
N HIS A 299 19.98 26.83 -17.61
CA HIS A 299 20.47 27.50 -16.42
C HIS A 299 21.94 27.23 -16.19
N ASP A 300 22.68 28.23 -15.75
CA ASP A 300 24.10 28.13 -15.36
C ASP A 300 24.21 27.68 -13.89
N LEU A 301 24.66 26.45 -13.70
CA LEU A 301 24.86 25.81 -12.39
C LEU A 301 26.14 26.31 -11.69
N ASN A 302 27.02 27.03 -12.38
CA ASN A 302 28.15 27.69 -11.73
C ASN A 302 27.72 29.00 -11.07
N LYS A 303 26.53 29.52 -11.44
CA LYS A 303 25.93 30.74 -10.90
C LYS A 303 24.65 30.42 -10.14
N THR A 304 24.82 29.77 -8.99
CA THR A 304 23.70 29.40 -8.12
C THR A 304 23.68 30.25 -6.86
N LYS A 305 22.49 30.54 -6.35
CA LYS A 305 22.28 31.17 -5.05
C LYS A 305 21.22 30.45 -4.24
N LEU A 306 21.42 30.43 -2.93
CA LEU A 306 20.40 30.05 -1.97
C LEU A 306 19.69 31.35 -1.53
N GLY A 307 18.38 31.42 -1.75
CA GLY A 307 17.54 32.55 -1.34
C GLY A 307 16.36 32.10 -0.51
N LEU A 308 15.53 33.06 -0.09
CA LEU A 308 14.25 32.81 0.57
C LEU A 308 13.11 33.39 -0.28
N TYR A 309 11.91 32.81 -0.18
CA TYR A 309 10.71 33.42 -0.76
C TYR A 309 9.65 33.65 0.31
N GLU A 310 8.79 34.64 0.13
CA GLU A 310 7.75 34.95 1.11
C GLU A 310 6.48 34.13 0.90
N LYS A 311 5.86 33.73 2.01
CA LYS A 311 4.54 33.10 2.01
C LYS A 311 3.71 33.57 3.21
N LYS A 312 2.55 34.17 2.93
CA LYS A 312 1.60 34.59 3.96
C LYS A 312 0.60 33.47 4.28
N ALA A 313 0.32 33.23 5.57
CA ALA A 313 -0.76 32.34 6.03
C ALA A 313 -1.42 32.90 7.30
N GLY A 314 -2.60 33.48 7.15
CA GLY A 314 -3.21 34.30 8.20
C GLY A 314 -2.31 35.50 8.51
N LYS A 315 -2.09 35.77 9.80
CA LYS A 315 -1.24 36.89 10.28
C LYS A 315 0.27 36.64 10.23
N TYR A 316 0.71 35.49 9.73
CA TYR A 316 2.12 35.09 9.74
C TYR A 316 2.73 35.16 8.34
N THR A 317 3.90 35.78 8.23
CA THR A 317 4.77 35.73 7.05
C THR A 317 5.87 34.70 7.29
N TYR A 318 6.05 33.79 6.32
CA TYR A 318 7.05 32.74 6.34
C TYR A 318 8.07 33.00 5.23
N HIS A 319 9.33 32.62 5.47
CA HIS A 319 10.41 32.76 4.49
C HIS A 319 11.04 31.40 4.15
N PRO A 320 10.37 30.48 3.41
CA PRO A 320 10.99 29.22 3.03
C PRO A 320 12.18 29.38 2.07
N ALA A 321 13.08 28.40 2.08
CA ALA A 321 14.24 28.37 1.18
C ALA A 321 13.85 28.12 -0.28
N LYS A 322 14.62 28.74 -1.19
CA LYS A 322 14.63 28.48 -2.62
C LYS A 322 16.07 28.40 -3.12
N TRP A 323 16.34 27.45 -4.01
CA TRP A 323 17.60 27.39 -4.74
C TRP A 323 17.38 27.89 -6.17
N GLU A 324 18.27 28.77 -6.60
CA GLU A 324 18.16 29.47 -7.87
C GLU A 324 19.45 29.33 -8.66
N ALA A 325 19.36 28.84 -9.89
CA ALA A 325 20.41 28.89 -10.90
C ALA A 325 20.10 29.98 -11.93
N ALA A 326 21.11 30.75 -12.33
CA ALA A 326 20.96 31.85 -13.28
C ALA A 326 20.40 31.35 -14.62
N GLU A 327 19.31 31.97 -15.10
CA GLU A 327 18.74 31.65 -16.42
C GLU A 327 19.69 32.15 -17.52
N VAL A 328 20.08 31.26 -18.43
CA VAL A 328 20.87 31.59 -19.62
C VAL A 328 19.93 31.99 -20.76
N TRP A 329 18.89 31.19 -20.98
CA TRP A 329 17.82 31.50 -21.94
C TRP A 329 16.56 30.66 -21.63
N LYS A 330 15.44 31.12 -22.18
CA LYS A 330 14.14 30.44 -22.12
C LYS A 330 13.41 30.51 -23.46
N LYS A 331 12.81 29.40 -23.90
CA LYS A 331 12.03 29.32 -25.14
C LYS A 331 10.76 28.50 -24.96
N TYR A 332 9.63 28.97 -25.50
CA TYR A 332 8.33 28.29 -25.46
C TYR A 332 8.00 27.66 -26.82
N TYR A 333 7.23 26.56 -26.83
CA TYR A 333 7.01 25.76 -28.05
C TYR A 333 5.54 25.56 -28.47
N ILE A 334 4.57 25.96 -27.64
CA ILE A 334 3.13 25.88 -27.93
C ILE A 334 2.39 27.18 -27.54
N ALA A 335 1.13 27.30 -27.97
CA ALA A 335 0.27 28.46 -27.73
C ALA A 335 0.12 28.80 -26.23
N LYS A 336 -0.07 30.10 -25.95
CA LYS A 336 -0.30 30.65 -24.60
C LYS A 336 -1.54 29.97 -23.99
N GLY A 337 -1.40 29.19 -22.91
CA GLY A 337 -2.53 28.62 -22.14
C GLY A 337 -2.53 27.10 -21.94
N ASP A 338 -1.77 26.32 -22.72
CA ASP A 338 -1.68 24.87 -22.54
C ASP A 338 -0.72 24.50 -21.38
N LYS A 339 -1.22 23.69 -20.44
CA LYS A 339 -0.52 23.29 -19.20
C LYS A 339 0.03 21.85 -19.24
N ARG A 340 -0.04 21.16 -20.39
CA ARG A 340 0.43 19.76 -20.53
C ARG A 340 1.96 19.69 -20.52
N GLY A 341 2.57 19.55 -19.33
CA GLY A 341 4.02 19.39 -19.18
C GLY A 341 4.40 18.07 -18.51
N THR A 342 5.12 17.20 -19.21
CA THR A 342 6.01 16.19 -18.58
C THR A 342 7.12 15.81 -19.56
N PRO A 343 8.16 16.64 -19.74
CA PRO A 343 9.09 16.45 -20.84
C PRO A 343 10.28 15.59 -20.41
N TYR A 344 10.42 14.44 -21.05
CA TYR A 344 11.72 13.77 -21.16
C TYR A 344 12.57 14.55 -22.14
N LEU A 345 13.84 14.75 -21.78
CA LEU A 345 14.79 15.49 -22.60
C LEU A 345 16.05 14.66 -22.78
N LEU A 346 16.63 14.79 -23.97
CA LEU A 346 17.92 14.24 -24.34
C LEU A 346 18.71 15.33 -25.04
N LYS A 347 20.02 15.42 -24.75
CA LYS A 347 20.97 16.14 -25.59
C LYS A 347 21.84 15.13 -26.33
N ALA A 348 22.04 15.33 -27.64
CA ALA A 348 22.95 14.55 -28.47
C ALA A 348 23.72 15.49 -29.39
N GLY A 349 25.04 15.62 -29.15
CA GLY A 349 25.84 16.68 -29.77
C GLY A 349 25.26 18.07 -29.45
N ASN A 350 25.17 18.95 -30.44
CA ASN A 350 24.60 20.30 -30.26
C ASN A 350 23.06 20.36 -30.27
N ARG A 351 22.38 19.20 -30.31
CA ARG A 351 20.91 19.13 -30.47
C ARG A 351 20.24 18.59 -29.22
N ILE A 352 19.16 19.24 -28.82
CA ILE A 352 18.21 18.79 -27.81
C ILE A 352 16.99 18.16 -28.49
N TYR A 353 16.57 17.01 -27.97
CA TYR A 353 15.30 16.36 -28.29
C TYR A 353 14.42 16.40 -27.04
N THR A 354 13.21 16.91 -27.18
CA THR A 354 12.24 17.04 -26.08
C THR A 354 10.81 16.90 -26.61
N HIS A 355 9.81 16.92 -25.74
CA HIS A 355 8.41 16.88 -26.16
C HIS A 355 7.48 17.70 -25.26
N VAL A 356 6.32 18.05 -25.83
CA VAL A 356 5.19 18.66 -25.11
C VAL A 356 3.93 17.86 -25.43
N GLY A 357 3.42 17.11 -24.46
CA GLY A 357 2.42 16.08 -24.73
C GLY A 357 2.91 15.10 -25.80
N LYS A 358 2.19 14.99 -26.92
CA LYS A 358 2.52 14.12 -28.06
C LYS A 358 3.46 14.77 -29.09
N LEU A 359 3.79 16.04 -28.94
CA LEU A 359 4.61 16.79 -29.88
C LEU A 359 6.09 16.59 -29.56
N LEU A 360 6.81 15.82 -30.37
CA LEU A 360 8.27 15.68 -30.31
C LEU A 360 8.93 16.84 -31.05
N VAL A 361 9.98 17.40 -30.47
CA VAL A 361 10.68 18.60 -30.96
C VAL A 361 12.18 18.38 -30.94
N ALA A 362 12.86 18.77 -32.02
CA ALA A 362 14.31 18.87 -32.09
C ALA A 362 14.76 20.34 -32.13
N VAL A 363 15.75 20.67 -31.33
CA VAL A 363 16.20 22.03 -31.08
C VAL A 363 17.71 22.08 -31.11
N ASP A 364 18.29 22.89 -31.99
CA ASP A 364 19.73 23.15 -31.98
C ASP A 364 20.05 24.25 -30.97
N LEU A 365 21.10 23.99 -30.19
CA LEU A 365 21.64 24.94 -29.24
C LEU A 365 22.40 26.05 -29.96
N PRO A 366 22.39 27.28 -29.42
CA PRO A 366 23.08 28.41 -30.03
C PRO A 366 24.59 28.15 -30.08
N SER A 367 25.22 28.48 -31.20
CA SER A 367 26.68 28.38 -31.39
C SER A 367 27.48 29.50 -30.71
N LYS A 368 26.83 30.63 -30.40
CA LYS A 368 27.43 31.80 -29.73
C LYS A 368 26.77 32.04 -28.36
N LYS A 369 27.57 32.50 -27.39
CA LYS A 369 27.12 32.90 -26.05
C LYS A 369 26.08 34.04 -26.18
N GLY A 370 24.91 33.88 -25.56
CA GLY A 370 23.78 34.82 -25.68
C GLY A 370 22.83 34.56 -26.87
N GLY A 371 23.14 33.60 -27.76
CA GLY A 371 22.26 33.21 -28.84
C GLY A 371 20.99 32.47 -28.35
N LYS A 372 19.95 32.43 -29.19
CA LYS A 372 18.70 31.72 -28.89
C LYS A 372 18.67 30.33 -29.56
N PRO A 373 18.11 29.30 -28.90
CA PRO A 373 17.98 27.97 -29.50
C PRO A 373 17.06 27.99 -30.73
N LYS A 374 17.41 27.24 -31.79
CA LYS A 374 16.65 27.16 -33.05
C LYS A 374 15.86 25.86 -33.14
N THR A 375 14.58 25.93 -33.48
CA THR A 375 13.78 24.70 -33.72
C THR A 375 14.15 24.16 -35.07
N VAL A 376 14.54 22.89 -35.14
CA VAL A 376 14.94 22.22 -36.39
C VAL A 376 13.72 21.57 -37.03
N TRP A 377 12.97 20.79 -36.25
CA TRP A 377 11.75 20.14 -36.69
C TRP A 377 10.83 19.83 -35.52
N LYS A 378 9.56 19.58 -35.84
CA LYS A 378 8.54 19.12 -34.91
C LYS A 378 7.77 17.94 -35.52
N ARG A 379 7.30 17.02 -34.68
CA ARG A 379 6.47 15.90 -35.13
C ARG A 379 5.48 15.48 -34.06
N THR A 380 4.20 15.43 -34.42
CA THR A 380 3.16 14.87 -33.55
C THR A 380 3.20 13.35 -33.60
N LEU A 381 3.22 12.71 -32.44
CA LEU A 381 3.24 11.25 -32.28
C LEU A 381 1.86 10.72 -31.87
N ASP A 382 1.68 9.41 -31.97
CA ASP A 382 0.44 8.72 -31.58
C ASP A 382 0.34 8.41 -30.07
N GLY A 383 1.36 8.80 -29.30
CA GLY A 383 1.46 8.64 -27.86
C GLY A 383 2.45 9.64 -27.27
N THR A 384 2.41 9.78 -25.95
CA THR A 384 3.33 10.69 -25.23
C THR A 384 4.68 10.00 -25.08
N PRO A 385 5.81 10.63 -25.45
CA PRO A 385 7.13 10.11 -25.13
C PRO A 385 7.33 9.89 -23.63
N ALA A 386 7.99 8.78 -23.30
CA ALA A 386 8.31 8.35 -21.94
C ALA A 386 9.81 8.06 -21.76
N SER A 387 10.55 7.85 -22.85
CA SER A 387 12.01 7.78 -22.85
C SER A 387 12.53 8.14 -24.24
N ILE A 388 13.66 8.85 -24.31
CA ILE A 388 14.29 9.32 -25.54
C ILE A 388 15.78 9.03 -25.44
N ILE A 389 16.34 8.29 -26.40
CA ILE A 389 17.78 8.00 -26.49
C ILE A 389 18.27 8.23 -27.92
N ALA A 390 19.52 8.63 -28.09
CA ALA A 390 20.18 8.73 -29.38
C ALA A 390 21.37 7.78 -29.42
N ALA A 391 21.43 6.92 -30.43
CA ALA A 391 22.51 5.96 -30.59
C ALA A 391 22.56 5.43 -32.02
N ASN A 392 23.76 5.03 -32.46
CA ASN A 392 24.00 4.49 -33.81
C ASN A 392 23.38 5.35 -34.93
N GLY A 393 23.51 6.68 -34.81
CA GLY A 393 22.98 7.65 -35.78
C GLY A 393 21.44 7.80 -35.81
N ASN A 394 20.72 7.19 -34.87
CA ASN A 394 19.26 7.22 -34.78
C ASN A 394 18.77 7.77 -33.44
N LEU A 395 17.54 8.28 -33.43
CA LEU A 395 16.80 8.65 -32.24
C LEU A 395 15.75 7.57 -31.95
N PHE A 396 15.77 6.97 -30.77
CA PHE A 396 14.76 6.02 -30.31
C PHE A 396 13.86 6.67 -29.27
N VAL A 397 12.55 6.48 -29.42
CA VAL A 397 11.53 7.10 -28.56
C VAL A 397 10.55 6.04 -28.09
N SER A 398 10.55 5.77 -26.78
CA SER A 398 9.57 4.91 -26.13
C SER A 398 8.35 5.75 -25.76
N LEU A 399 7.15 5.29 -26.11
CA LEU A 399 5.90 5.98 -25.85
C LEU A 399 5.16 5.35 -24.67
N THR A 400 4.35 6.15 -23.97
CA THR A 400 3.48 5.66 -22.89
C THR A 400 2.53 4.57 -23.38
N ASN A 401 2.06 4.63 -24.63
CA ASN A 401 1.22 3.58 -25.24
C ASN A 401 1.97 2.25 -25.51
N GLY A 402 3.28 2.18 -25.25
CA GLY A 402 4.12 0.98 -25.39
C GLY A 402 4.81 0.82 -26.74
N LYS A 403 4.62 1.75 -27.69
CA LYS A 403 5.36 1.77 -28.95
C LYS A 403 6.79 2.23 -28.74
N LEU A 404 7.72 1.62 -29.46
CA LEU A 404 9.11 2.06 -29.58
C LEU A 404 9.33 2.54 -31.02
N LEU A 405 9.63 3.82 -31.18
CA LEU A 405 9.87 4.46 -32.46
C LEU A 405 11.37 4.63 -32.71
N CYS A 406 11.77 4.63 -33.97
CA CYS A 406 13.14 4.93 -34.42
C CYS A 406 13.08 5.99 -35.52
N PHE A 407 13.87 7.05 -35.37
CA PHE A 407 14.04 8.11 -36.36
C PHE A 407 15.49 8.13 -36.84
N GLY A 408 15.69 8.02 -38.16
CA GLY A 408 17.00 8.11 -38.81
C GLY A 408 17.10 9.33 -39.73
N ARG A 409 18.26 9.51 -40.37
CA ARG A 409 18.56 10.66 -41.25
C ARG A 409 17.74 10.70 -42.54
N SER A 410 17.48 9.55 -43.17
CA SER A 410 16.78 9.45 -44.46
C SER A 410 15.34 8.96 -44.27
N LYS A 411 14.38 9.48 -45.04
CA LYS A 411 13.04 8.88 -45.17
C LYS A 411 13.19 7.46 -45.73
N LYS A 412 12.83 6.45 -44.94
CA LYS A 412 12.73 5.05 -45.36
C LYS A 412 11.29 4.58 -45.14
N ARG A 413 10.87 3.53 -45.86
CA ARG A 413 9.61 2.82 -45.56
C ARG A 413 9.64 2.37 -44.09
N VAL A 414 8.60 2.72 -43.34
CA VAL A 414 8.52 2.41 -41.91
C VAL A 414 8.37 0.89 -41.74
N ALA A 415 9.41 0.21 -41.30
CA ALA A 415 9.34 -1.19 -40.89
C ALA A 415 8.57 -1.28 -39.56
N LYS A 416 7.38 -1.91 -39.58
CA LYS A 416 6.56 -2.12 -38.39
C LYS A 416 6.73 -3.55 -37.88
N TYR A 417 7.39 -3.70 -36.74
CA TYR A 417 7.47 -4.97 -36.04
C TYR A 417 6.34 -5.06 -35.02
N LYS A 418 5.27 -5.76 -35.39
CA LYS A 418 4.22 -6.11 -34.43
C LYS A 418 4.65 -7.36 -33.67
N LEU A 419 4.51 -7.33 -32.36
CA LEU A 419 4.56 -8.57 -31.59
C LEU A 419 3.43 -9.47 -32.10
N PRO A 420 3.72 -10.75 -32.39
CA PRO A 420 2.69 -11.68 -32.84
C PRO A 420 1.59 -11.72 -31.78
N THR A 421 0.34 -11.55 -32.21
CA THR A 421 -0.82 -11.80 -31.37
C THR A 421 -1.46 -13.09 -31.85
N ARG A 422 -1.41 -14.13 -31.04
CA ARG A 422 -1.94 -15.45 -31.36
C ARG A 422 -2.84 -15.87 -30.20
N PRO A 423 -4.16 -15.69 -30.31
CA PRO A 423 -5.10 -16.19 -29.32
C PRO A 423 -4.88 -17.69 -29.09
N LEU A 424 -5.15 -18.15 -27.88
CA LEU A 424 -5.23 -19.59 -27.63
C LEU A 424 -6.43 -20.11 -28.44
N LYS A 425 -6.18 -21.08 -29.32
CA LYS A 425 -7.25 -21.74 -30.07
C LYS A 425 -7.81 -22.85 -29.19
N GLY A 426 -9.10 -22.78 -28.89
CA GLY A 426 -9.79 -23.92 -28.31
C GLY A 426 -9.82 -25.07 -29.31
N LYS A 427 -9.68 -26.29 -28.83
CA LYS A 427 -9.92 -27.51 -29.60
C LYS A 427 -11.05 -28.28 -28.94
N ASP A 428 -11.94 -28.85 -29.73
CA ASP A 428 -12.84 -29.89 -29.22
C ASP A 428 -12.01 -31.16 -29.05
N ASP A 429 -11.50 -31.33 -27.83
CA ASP A 429 -10.63 -32.43 -27.47
C ASP A 429 -10.83 -32.86 -26.00
N LEU A 430 -10.15 -33.94 -25.62
CA LEU A 430 -10.12 -34.50 -24.28
C LEU A 430 -9.86 -33.44 -23.18
N TRP A 431 -8.98 -32.45 -23.46
CA TRP A 431 -8.53 -31.48 -22.47
C TRP A 431 -9.55 -30.38 -22.23
N LYS A 432 -10.34 -30.02 -23.24
CA LYS A 432 -11.50 -29.13 -23.08
C LYS A 432 -12.51 -29.72 -22.10
N ASN A 433 -12.88 -30.99 -22.30
CA ASN A 433 -13.80 -31.71 -21.42
C ASN A 433 -13.22 -31.88 -20.01
N GLN A 434 -11.93 -32.18 -19.90
CA GLN A 434 -11.26 -32.30 -18.60
C GLN A 434 -11.22 -30.96 -17.85
N ALA A 435 -10.95 -29.84 -18.54
CA ALA A 435 -11.01 -28.51 -17.93
C ALA A 435 -12.42 -28.18 -17.45
N THR A 436 -13.45 -28.43 -18.27
CA THR A 436 -14.86 -28.25 -17.90
C THR A 436 -15.18 -29.04 -16.63
N TYR A 437 -14.83 -30.33 -16.62
CA TYR A 437 -15.04 -31.21 -15.49
C TYR A 437 -14.36 -30.70 -14.21
N ILE A 438 -13.09 -30.29 -14.28
CA ILE A 438 -12.37 -29.71 -13.13
C ILE A 438 -13.11 -28.46 -12.60
N LEU A 439 -13.53 -27.55 -13.48
CA LEU A 439 -14.16 -26.29 -13.08
C LEU A 439 -15.53 -26.49 -12.44
N GLU A 440 -16.33 -27.43 -12.96
CA GLU A 440 -17.66 -27.76 -12.44
C GLU A 440 -17.58 -28.46 -11.08
N GLN A 441 -16.72 -29.47 -10.97
CA GLN A 441 -16.60 -30.27 -9.76
C GLN A 441 -15.87 -29.51 -8.63
N SER A 442 -14.83 -28.73 -8.98
CA SER A 442 -14.16 -27.87 -8.00
C SER A 442 -15.03 -26.67 -7.58
N LYS A 443 -15.98 -26.25 -8.42
CA LYS A 443 -16.77 -25.01 -8.27
C LYS A 443 -15.89 -23.75 -8.18
N VAL A 444 -14.72 -23.77 -8.81
CA VAL A 444 -13.77 -22.64 -8.82
C VAL A 444 -13.59 -22.15 -10.25
N LYS A 445 -14.12 -20.96 -10.55
CA LYS A 445 -14.00 -20.31 -11.88
C LYS A 445 -13.27 -18.96 -11.85
N GLU A 446 -12.92 -18.45 -10.66
CA GLU A 446 -12.23 -17.17 -10.47
C GLU A 446 -11.20 -17.28 -9.33
N GLY A 447 -10.23 -16.35 -9.27
CA GLY A 447 -9.15 -16.37 -8.28
C GLY A 447 -7.85 -16.93 -8.83
N TYR A 448 -7.10 -17.67 -8.01
CA TYR A 448 -5.79 -18.22 -8.39
C TYR A 448 -5.82 -19.74 -8.50
N CYS A 449 -5.32 -20.25 -9.63
CA CYS A 449 -5.08 -21.67 -9.86
C CYS A 449 -3.57 -21.93 -9.90
N LEU A 450 -3.08 -22.86 -9.07
CA LEU A 450 -1.69 -23.29 -9.11
C LEU A 450 -1.59 -24.62 -9.84
N ILE A 451 -0.69 -24.70 -10.82
CA ILE A 451 -0.39 -25.94 -11.55
C ILE A 451 1.03 -26.35 -11.19
N ALA A 452 1.14 -27.40 -10.38
CA ALA A 452 2.42 -27.94 -9.93
C ALA A 452 2.80 -29.14 -10.82
N GLY A 453 3.65 -28.85 -11.81
CA GLY A 453 4.06 -29.77 -12.86
C GLY A 453 3.09 -29.78 -14.04
N ILE A 454 3.61 -29.59 -15.24
CA ILE A 454 2.82 -29.61 -16.47
C ILE A 454 2.53 -31.08 -16.83
N GLN A 455 1.25 -31.44 -16.78
CA GLN A 455 0.73 -32.68 -17.37
C GLN A 455 0.69 -32.55 -18.89
N ASN A 456 -0.01 -31.52 -19.36
CA ASN A 456 -0.26 -31.23 -20.76
C ASN A 456 -0.51 -29.72 -20.94
N GLU A 457 -0.02 -29.13 -22.04
CA GLU A 457 -0.14 -27.68 -22.28
C GLU A 457 -1.58 -27.28 -22.65
N GLN A 458 -2.33 -28.12 -23.37
CA GLN A 458 -3.73 -27.85 -23.75
C GLN A 458 -4.64 -27.71 -22.54
N LEU A 459 -4.44 -28.47 -21.46
CA LEU A 459 -5.21 -28.30 -20.23
C LEU A 459 -5.05 -26.89 -19.63
N ILE A 460 -3.85 -26.32 -19.69
CA ILE A 460 -3.57 -24.95 -19.22
C ILE A 460 -4.36 -23.94 -20.06
N GLU A 461 -4.37 -24.14 -21.37
CA GLU A 461 -5.06 -23.28 -22.33
C GLU A 461 -6.57 -23.30 -22.11
N GLU A 462 -7.15 -24.50 -21.94
CA GLU A 462 -8.57 -24.68 -21.71
C GLU A 462 -9.02 -24.10 -20.36
N LEU A 463 -8.22 -24.25 -19.31
CA LEU A 463 -8.48 -23.58 -18.03
C LEU A 463 -8.44 -22.04 -18.15
N LEU A 464 -7.59 -21.48 -19.02
CA LEU A 464 -7.55 -20.03 -19.28
C LEU A 464 -8.78 -19.56 -20.07
N ASN A 465 -9.22 -20.35 -21.06
CA ASN A 465 -10.37 -20.05 -21.89
C ASN A 465 -11.70 -20.14 -21.12
N GLN A 466 -11.84 -21.14 -20.23
CA GLN A 466 -13.11 -21.46 -19.57
C GLN A 466 -13.27 -20.84 -18.17
N SER A 467 -12.28 -20.08 -17.69
CA SER A 467 -12.32 -19.44 -16.36
C SER A 467 -11.83 -18.00 -16.38
N LYS A 468 -12.05 -17.26 -15.30
CA LYS A 468 -11.40 -15.96 -15.04
C LYS A 468 -10.25 -16.09 -14.04
N MET A 469 -9.72 -17.30 -13.84
CA MET A 469 -8.61 -17.51 -12.92
C MET A 469 -7.31 -16.95 -13.48
N LYS A 470 -6.43 -16.55 -12.58
CA LYS A 470 -5.01 -16.36 -12.84
C LYS A 470 -4.27 -17.66 -12.54
N LEU A 471 -3.57 -18.20 -13.53
CA LEU A 471 -2.79 -19.43 -13.39
C LEU A 471 -1.35 -19.12 -12.98
N ILE A 472 -0.80 -19.89 -12.05
CA ILE A 472 0.62 -19.90 -11.69
C ILE A 472 1.12 -21.32 -11.92
N ILE A 473 1.98 -21.49 -12.91
CA ILE A 473 2.46 -22.78 -13.40
C ILE A 473 3.91 -22.95 -12.98
N VAL A 474 4.28 -24.13 -12.47
CA VAL A 474 5.66 -24.46 -12.09
C VAL A 474 6.04 -25.78 -12.75
N ASP A 475 7.18 -25.82 -13.42
CA ASP A 475 7.75 -27.05 -13.99
C ASP A 475 9.29 -27.02 -13.94
N LYS A 476 9.92 -28.19 -13.86
CA LYS A 476 11.37 -28.33 -13.80
C LYS A 476 12.05 -28.01 -15.14
N ASP A 477 11.34 -28.19 -16.25
CA ASP A 477 11.89 -28.01 -17.60
C ASP A 477 11.85 -26.54 -18.05
N ARG A 478 13.02 -25.88 -17.99
CA ARG A 478 13.19 -24.47 -18.41
C ARG A 478 12.84 -24.26 -19.88
N LYS A 479 13.11 -25.22 -20.78
CA LYS A 479 12.81 -25.07 -22.22
C LYS A 479 11.30 -25.07 -22.43
N ARG A 480 10.59 -26.00 -21.78
CA ARG A 480 9.11 -26.06 -21.79
C ARG A 480 8.48 -24.80 -21.21
N ILE A 481 8.97 -24.34 -20.05
CA ILE A 481 8.49 -23.09 -19.44
C ILE A 481 8.71 -21.89 -20.36
N ASN A 482 9.88 -21.74 -20.98
CA ASN A 482 10.15 -20.64 -21.91
C ASN A 482 9.24 -20.69 -23.15
N LYS A 483 8.98 -21.87 -23.70
CA LYS A 483 8.02 -22.06 -24.80
C LYS A 483 6.60 -21.63 -24.39
N LEU A 484 6.15 -22.06 -23.22
CA LEU A 484 4.84 -21.68 -22.66
C LEU A 484 4.75 -20.18 -22.39
N LYS A 485 5.80 -19.56 -21.80
CA LYS A 485 5.89 -18.11 -21.60
C LYS A 485 5.70 -17.37 -22.93
N GLN A 486 6.42 -17.76 -23.98
CA GLN A 486 6.29 -17.13 -25.29
C GLN A 486 4.86 -17.28 -25.85
N LYS A 487 4.25 -18.47 -25.75
CA LYS A 487 2.86 -18.71 -26.18
C LYS A 487 1.86 -17.82 -25.44
N LEU A 488 2.00 -17.70 -24.11
CA LEU A 488 1.13 -16.87 -23.27
C LEU A 488 1.33 -15.36 -23.53
N ILE A 489 2.55 -14.93 -23.86
CA ILE A 489 2.84 -13.55 -24.27
C ILE A 489 2.17 -13.25 -25.61
N ASP A 490 2.30 -14.14 -26.59
CA ASP A 490 1.67 -13.98 -27.91
C ASP A 490 0.14 -13.97 -27.77
N ALA A 491 -0.43 -14.68 -26.79
CA ALA A 491 -1.85 -14.64 -26.46
C ALA A 491 -2.27 -13.41 -25.63
N LYS A 492 -1.33 -12.55 -25.20
CA LYS A 492 -1.55 -11.41 -24.28
C LYS A 492 -2.10 -11.80 -22.90
N LEU A 493 -1.78 -13.00 -22.43
CA LEU A 493 -2.24 -13.56 -21.15
C LEU A 493 -1.14 -13.57 -20.07
N TYR A 494 0.13 -13.52 -20.45
CA TYR A 494 1.23 -13.58 -19.49
C TYR A 494 1.29 -12.33 -18.58
N GLY A 495 1.49 -12.55 -17.27
CA GLY A 495 1.52 -11.52 -16.24
C GLY A 495 0.14 -11.15 -15.67
N SER A 496 -0.89 -11.06 -16.53
CA SER A 496 -2.26 -10.72 -16.14
C SER A 496 -3.12 -11.94 -15.80
N ARG A 497 -3.11 -12.97 -16.65
CA ARG A 497 -3.93 -14.19 -16.54
C ARG A 497 -3.10 -15.46 -16.30
N ALA A 498 -1.81 -15.45 -16.59
CA ALA A 498 -0.93 -16.59 -16.34
C ALA A 498 0.50 -16.16 -16.01
N GLU A 499 1.17 -16.90 -15.14
CA GLU A 499 2.61 -16.82 -14.89
C GLU A 499 3.19 -18.23 -14.85
N ALA A 500 4.41 -18.41 -15.34
CA ALA A 500 5.06 -19.71 -15.43
C ALA A 500 6.48 -19.60 -14.87
N PHE A 501 6.90 -20.58 -14.07
CA PHE A 501 8.17 -20.57 -13.35
C PHE A 501 8.93 -21.87 -13.56
N THR A 502 10.24 -21.73 -13.76
CA THR A 502 11.15 -22.88 -13.71
C THR A 502 11.42 -23.24 -12.25
N GLY A 503 11.11 -24.46 -11.84
CA GLY A 503 11.38 -24.96 -10.49
C GLY A 503 10.81 -26.35 -10.26
N ASP A 504 11.32 -27.07 -9.26
CA ASP A 504 10.78 -28.38 -8.90
C ASP A 504 9.40 -28.22 -8.21
N PRO A 505 8.31 -28.74 -8.81
CA PRO A 505 6.96 -28.62 -8.23
C PRO A 505 6.81 -29.18 -6.81
N ALA A 506 7.61 -30.18 -6.43
CA ALA A 506 7.55 -30.78 -5.09
C ALA A 506 8.13 -29.84 -4.02
N THR A 507 9.21 -29.14 -4.35
CA THR A 507 9.95 -28.29 -3.40
C THR A 507 9.64 -26.80 -3.54
N PHE A 508 9.06 -26.35 -4.67
CA PHE A 508 8.68 -24.95 -4.91
C PHE A 508 7.78 -24.41 -3.81
N ARG A 509 8.12 -23.24 -3.25
CA ARG A 509 7.40 -22.65 -2.11
C ARG A 509 6.39 -21.62 -2.59
N PHE A 510 5.13 -22.03 -2.67
CA PHE A 510 4.02 -21.10 -2.91
C PHE A 510 3.68 -20.29 -1.65
N PRO A 511 3.17 -19.05 -1.81
CA PRO A 511 2.64 -18.27 -0.70
C PRO A 511 1.52 -19.01 0.04
N ASN A 512 1.39 -18.75 1.33
CA ASN A 512 0.27 -19.26 2.13
C ASN A 512 -1.05 -18.67 1.60
N TYR A 513 -2.17 -19.41 1.72
CA TYR A 513 -3.52 -18.90 1.46
C TYR A 513 -3.82 -18.34 0.06
N LEU A 514 -2.96 -18.58 -0.93
CA LEU A 514 -3.08 -18.05 -2.28
C LEU A 514 -4.16 -18.75 -3.12
N ALA A 515 -4.18 -20.08 -3.09
CA ALA A 515 -4.79 -20.86 -4.15
C ALA A 515 -6.26 -21.15 -3.90
N HIS A 516 -7.11 -20.79 -4.86
CA HIS A 516 -8.49 -21.27 -4.91
C HIS A 516 -8.54 -22.71 -5.46
N LEU A 517 -7.63 -23.04 -6.38
CA LEU A 517 -7.45 -24.37 -6.93
C LEU A 517 -5.94 -24.69 -7.02
N ILE A 518 -5.54 -25.90 -6.65
CA ILE A 518 -4.21 -26.44 -6.91
C ILE A 518 -4.41 -27.74 -7.68
N ILE A 519 -3.77 -27.85 -8.84
CA ILE A 519 -3.73 -29.05 -9.67
C ILE A 519 -2.31 -29.61 -9.60
N LEU A 520 -2.18 -30.84 -9.13
CA LEU A 520 -0.90 -31.54 -9.13
C LEU A 520 -0.77 -32.41 -10.39
N LYS A 521 0.45 -32.56 -10.91
CA LYS A 521 0.77 -33.57 -11.93
C LYS A 521 0.41 -34.98 -11.41
N LYS A 522 -0.19 -35.82 -12.28
CA LYS A 522 -0.78 -37.16 -12.04
C LYS A 522 -0.43 -37.79 -10.68
N GLY A 523 -1.48 -38.12 -9.91
CA GLY A 523 -1.50 -38.75 -8.58
C GLY A 523 -0.14 -39.20 -8.06
N ASP A 524 0.64 -38.23 -7.59
CA ASP A 524 2.03 -38.42 -7.16
C ASP A 524 2.03 -39.50 -6.08
N SER A 525 2.37 -40.73 -6.47
CA SER A 525 2.37 -41.90 -5.59
C SER A 525 3.38 -41.71 -4.45
N GLN A 526 4.25 -40.70 -4.56
CA GLN A 526 5.24 -40.26 -3.59
C GLN A 526 4.79 -39.08 -2.70
N LEU A 527 3.55 -38.59 -2.80
CA LEU A 527 3.08 -37.49 -1.94
C LEU A 527 3.11 -37.91 -0.46
N SER A 528 3.95 -37.24 0.33
CA SER A 528 4.05 -37.40 1.77
C SER A 528 3.06 -36.51 2.53
N SER A 529 2.76 -36.86 3.78
CA SER A 529 1.92 -36.04 4.68
C SER A 529 2.50 -34.62 4.87
N LYS A 530 3.84 -34.46 4.78
CA LYS A 530 4.53 -33.17 4.86
C LYS A 530 4.28 -32.30 3.62
N GLN A 531 4.36 -32.89 2.42
CA GLN A 531 4.03 -32.17 1.17
C GLN A 531 2.54 -31.82 1.11
N LEU A 532 1.65 -32.73 1.56
CA LEU A 532 0.23 -32.45 1.68
C LEU A 532 -0.04 -31.25 2.59
N ALA A 533 0.61 -31.18 3.77
CA ALA A 533 0.49 -30.05 4.68
C ALA A 533 0.92 -28.73 4.04
N LYS A 534 1.99 -28.75 3.23
CA LYS A 534 2.49 -27.57 2.50
C LYS A 534 1.46 -27.08 1.48
N HIS A 535 0.94 -27.96 0.62
CA HIS A 535 -0.12 -27.58 -0.33
C HIS A 535 -1.39 -27.12 0.39
N TYR A 536 -1.77 -27.78 1.48
CA TYR A 536 -2.92 -27.36 2.28
C TYR A 536 -2.73 -25.96 2.86
N LYS A 537 -1.52 -25.58 3.31
CA LYS A 537 -1.23 -24.22 3.79
C LYS A 537 -1.38 -23.17 2.68
N THR A 538 -1.03 -23.52 1.44
CA THR A 538 -1.21 -22.68 0.25
C THR A 538 -2.68 -22.50 -0.16
N LEU A 539 -3.57 -23.45 0.15
CA LEU A 539 -5.00 -23.30 -0.13
C LEU A 539 -5.58 -22.09 0.60
N ARG A 540 -6.30 -21.25 -0.14
CA ARG A 540 -7.09 -20.15 0.39
C ARG A 540 -8.17 -20.69 1.35
N PRO A 541 -8.33 -20.09 2.54
CA PRO A 541 -9.49 -20.36 3.41
C PRO A 541 -10.81 -20.08 2.67
N TYR A 542 -11.91 -20.57 3.23
CA TYR A 542 -13.24 -20.40 2.64
C TYR A 542 -13.40 -21.01 1.22
N GLY A 543 -12.86 -22.21 0.99
CA GLY A 543 -13.25 -23.04 -0.16
C GLY A 543 -12.14 -23.50 -1.10
N GLY A 544 -10.86 -23.17 -0.83
CA GLY A 544 -9.74 -23.61 -1.67
C GLY A 544 -9.67 -25.13 -1.83
N VAL A 545 -9.34 -25.60 -3.03
CA VAL A 545 -9.36 -27.02 -3.42
C VAL A 545 -7.99 -27.49 -3.87
N LEU A 546 -7.55 -28.63 -3.35
CA LEU A 546 -6.46 -29.42 -3.90
C LEU A 546 -7.06 -30.56 -4.73
N TRP A 547 -6.67 -30.64 -5.99
CA TRP A 547 -7.23 -31.53 -6.99
C TRP A 547 -6.23 -32.62 -7.40
N PHE A 548 -6.69 -33.88 -7.42
CA PHE A 548 -5.90 -35.06 -7.77
C PHE A 548 -6.61 -35.89 -8.84
N SER A 549 -5.87 -36.40 -9.82
CA SER A 549 -6.39 -37.49 -10.66
C SER A 549 -6.54 -38.76 -9.83
N ASN A 550 -7.59 -39.58 -10.06
CA ASN A 550 -7.81 -40.83 -9.32
C ASN A 550 -6.80 -41.96 -9.63
N GLN A 551 -5.75 -41.69 -10.43
CA GLN A 551 -4.66 -42.64 -10.67
C GLN A 551 -3.69 -42.67 -9.48
N GLY A 552 -3.85 -43.63 -8.56
CA GLY A 552 -2.85 -43.96 -7.51
C GLY A 552 -3.04 -43.32 -6.13
N LEU A 553 -4.07 -42.49 -5.91
CA LEU A 553 -4.35 -41.84 -4.61
C LEU A 553 -5.82 -42.03 -4.20
N THR A 554 -6.08 -43.00 -3.31
CA THR A 554 -7.42 -43.26 -2.73
C THR A 554 -7.84 -42.21 -1.70
N LYS A 555 -9.15 -42.03 -1.48
CA LYS A 555 -9.72 -41.24 -0.37
C LYS A 555 -9.20 -41.68 1.00
N GLU A 556 -9.00 -42.97 1.22
CA GLU A 556 -8.55 -43.58 2.48
C GLU A 556 -7.12 -43.15 2.80
N ARG A 557 -6.21 -43.28 1.82
CA ARG A 557 -4.84 -42.79 1.92
C ARG A 557 -4.81 -41.29 2.24
N LEU A 558 -5.64 -40.49 1.54
CA LEU A 558 -5.69 -39.04 1.76
C LEU A 558 -6.25 -38.67 3.14
N LYS A 559 -7.24 -39.42 3.66
CA LYS A 559 -7.74 -39.29 5.04
C LYS A 559 -6.63 -39.59 6.05
N LYS A 560 -5.88 -40.67 5.87
CA LYS A 560 -4.74 -41.04 6.73
C LYS A 560 -3.69 -39.94 6.77
N MET A 561 -3.29 -39.45 5.61
CA MET A 561 -2.31 -38.34 5.49
C MET A 561 -2.84 -37.05 6.10
N SER A 562 -4.12 -36.71 5.89
CA SER A 562 -4.77 -35.54 6.47
C SER A 562 -4.79 -35.57 8.00
N LYS A 563 -5.06 -36.74 8.60
CA LYS A 563 -5.02 -36.97 10.05
C LYS A 563 -3.59 -36.82 10.58
N GLN A 564 -2.61 -37.47 9.93
CA GLN A 564 -1.20 -37.35 10.30
C GLN A 564 -0.69 -35.90 10.22
N ALA A 565 -1.09 -35.17 9.18
CA ALA A 565 -0.73 -33.76 8.97
C ALA A 565 -1.57 -32.77 9.80
N LYS A 566 -2.56 -33.24 10.57
CA LYS A 566 -3.45 -32.43 11.42
C LYS A 566 -4.17 -31.30 10.65
N LEU A 567 -4.69 -31.61 9.46
CA LEU A 567 -5.31 -30.62 8.58
C LEU A 567 -6.72 -30.22 9.08
N ALA A 568 -6.80 -29.13 9.84
CA ALA A 568 -8.07 -28.64 10.34
C ALA A 568 -9.01 -28.18 9.23
N LYS A 569 -10.30 -28.54 9.31
CA LYS A 569 -11.37 -28.18 8.36
C LYS A 569 -11.15 -28.69 6.92
N ALA A 570 -10.37 -29.76 6.75
CA ALA A 570 -10.23 -30.44 5.46
C ALA A 570 -11.45 -31.34 5.19
N LYS A 571 -12.13 -31.13 4.05
CA LYS A 571 -13.19 -32.01 3.54
C LYS A 571 -12.66 -32.77 2.32
N ILE A 572 -12.71 -34.10 2.37
CA ILE A 572 -12.24 -34.96 1.28
C ILE A 572 -13.44 -35.51 0.52
N SER A 573 -13.38 -35.44 -0.81
CA SER A 573 -14.36 -36.01 -1.74
C SER A 573 -13.65 -36.89 -2.75
N GLN A 574 -14.31 -37.96 -3.20
CA GLN A 574 -13.85 -38.84 -4.27
C GLN A 574 -15.02 -39.05 -5.22
N GLU A 575 -14.73 -38.93 -6.50
CA GLU A 575 -15.61 -39.28 -7.63
C GLU A 575 -14.84 -40.28 -8.52
N SER A 576 -15.51 -40.85 -9.52
CA SER A 576 -14.93 -41.89 -10.40
C SER A 576 -13.56 -41.52 -10.99
N GLN A 577 -13.35 -40.24 -11.36
CA GLN A 577 -12.13 -39.79 -12.05
C GLN A 577 -11.18 -38.91 -11.20
N PHE A 578 -11.57 -38.50 -9.99
CA PHE A 578 -10.72 -37.64 -9.16
C PHE A 578 -10.92 -37.83 -7.64
N VAL A 579 -9.90 -37.43 -6.90
CA VAL A 579 -9.97 -37.20 -5.46
C VAL A 579 -9.66 -35.73 -5.20
N SER A 580 -10.31 -35.13 -4.21
CA SER A 580 -10.05 -33.73 -3.86
C SER A 580 -10.04 -33.51 -2.35
N LEU A 581 -9.32 -32.48 -1.93
CA LEU A 581 -9.30 -32.00 -0.55
C LEU A 581 -9.61 -30.50 -0.54
N ARG A 582 -10.68 -30.12 0.16
CA ARG A 582 -11.16 -28.74 0.26
C ARG A 582 -10.94 -28.18 1.66
N LYS A 583 -10.41 -26.96 1.75
CA LYS A 583 -10.33 -26.18 3.00
C LYS A 583 -11.63 -25.40 3.20
N VAL A 584 -12.46 -25.79 4.17
CA VAL A 584 -13.79 -25.20 4.37
C VAL A 584 -13.79 -24.19 5.53
N GLY A 585 -14.38 -23.02 5.28
CA GLY A 585 -14.61 -22.01 6.33
C GLY A 585 -13.36 -21.27 6.80
N PRO A 586 -13.43 -20.64 7.99
CA PRO A 586 -12.35 -19.84 8.57
C PRO A 586 -11.16 -20.69 9.03
N LEU A 587 -10.00 -20.05 9.18
CA LEU A 587 -8.87 -20.66 9.87
C LEU A 587 -9.22 -20.86 11.37
N PRO A 588 -8.92 -22.01 11.98
CA PRO A 588 -9.13 -22.18 13.42
C PRO A 588 -8.40 -21.12 14.24
N GLY A 589 -9.09 -20.46 15.16
CA GLY A 589 -8.55 -19.34 15.95
C GLY A 589 -8.66 -17.97 15.28
N SER A 590 -9.09 -17.88 14.02
CA SER A 590 -9.35 -16.58 13.37
C SER A 590 -10.71 -15.99 13.77
N ALA A 591 -10.85 -14.67 13.63
CA ALA A 591 -12.11 -13.97 13.89
C ALA A 591 -12.33 -12.80 12.93
N ASN A 592 -13.58 -12.35 12.80
CA ASN A 592 -13.94 -11.21 11.96
C ASN A 592 -13.75 -9.88 12.71
N TRP A 593 -13.57 -8.80 11.94
CA TRP A 593 -13.71 -7.41 12.37
C TRP A 593 -14.90 -6.78 11.63
N THR A 594 -16.03 -6.67 12.31
CA THR A 594 -17.34 -6.49 11.64
C THR A 594 -17.86 -5.06 11.64
N HIS A 595 -17.39 -4.25 12.58
CA HIS A 595 -17.84 -2.87 12.82
C HIS A 595 -16.63 -1.94 13.00
N GLU A 596 -16.85 -0.62 12.96
CA GLU A 596 -15.76 0.36 13.07
C GLU A 596 -14.96 0.21 14.39
N GLY A 597 -15.66 -0.19 15.46
CA GLY A 597 -15.07 -0.50 16.76
C GLY A 597 -14.65 -1.96 16.95
N GLY A 598 -14.52 -2.75 15.90
CA GLY A 598 -14.24 -4.19 15.94
C GLY A 598 -15.50 -5.04 15.98
N ASP A 599 -16.41 -4.69 16.88
CA ASP A 599 -17.68 -5.36 17.09
C ASP A 599 -18.80 -4.36 17.45
N ALA A 600 -20.03 -4.87 17.56
CA ALA A 600 -21.18 -4.07 17.95
C ALA A 600 -21.06 -3.49 19.37
N ALA A 601 -20.20 -4.06 20.22
CA ALA A 601 -19.93 -3.63 21.58
C ALA A 601 -18.86 -2.51 21.68
N ARG A 602 -18.23 -2.16 20.54
CA ARG A 602 -17.22 -1.11 20.41
C ARG A 602 -15.97 -1.38 21.26
N THR A 603 -15.46 -2.62 21.26
CA THR A 603 -14.34 -3.03 22.12
C THR A 603 -12.95 -2.56 21.65
N TYR A 604 -12.81 -2.21 20.36
CA TYR A 604 -11.54 -1.90 19.69
C TYR A 604 -10.54 -3.06 19.77
N TYR A 605 -11.07 -4.26 19.98
CA TYR A 605 -10.35 -5.50 20.23
C TYR A 605 -10.80 -6.57 19.22
N SER A 606 -9.84 -7.15 18.51
CA SER A 606 -10.07 -8.31 17.67
C SER A 606 -9.98 -9.59 18.49
N ARG A 607 -10.90 -10.52 18.21
CA ARG A 607 -10.89 -11.88 18.79
C ARG A 607 -10.00 -12.85 18.02
N ASP A 608 -9.28 -12.37 17.00
CA ASP A 608 -8.40 -13.19 16.19
C ASP A 608 -7.14 -13.56 16.98
N ASP A 609 -6.89 -14.86 17.13
CA ASP A 609 -5.76 -15.42 17.90
C ASP A 609 -4.53 -15.71 17.03
N LEU A 610 -4.68 -15.69 15.70
CA LEU A 610 -3.61 -16.04 14.76
C LEU A 610 -2.72 -14.85 14.40
N VAL A 611 -3.24 -13.63 14.55
CA VAL A 611 -2.46 -12.40 14.33
C VAL A 611 -1.54 -12.15 15.52
N ARG A 612 -0.28 -12.56 15.39
CA ARG A 612 0.75 -12.43 16.43
C ARG A 612 2.14 -12.29 15.82
N ALA A 613 3.10 -11.78 16.59
CA ALA A 613 4.49 -11.64 16.16
C ALA A 613 5.23 -12.99 16.17
N PRO A 614 6.23 -13.20 15.28
CA PRO A 614 6.64 -12.32 14.18
C PRO A 614 5.69 -12.39 12.97
N LEU A 615 5.50 -11.25 12.31
CA LEU A 615 4.67 -11.11 11.12
C LEU A 615 5.54 -10.93 9.86
N SER A 616 5.11 -11.52 8.74
CA SER A 616 5.73 -11.31 7.41
C SER A 616 4.69 -10.96 6.35
N ILE A 617 5.12 -10.30 5.28
CA ILE A 617 4.24 -9.87 4.18
C ILE A 617 3.66 -11.08 3.45
N LEU A 618 2.34 -11.07 3.28
CA LEU A 618 1.61 -12.05 2.47
C LEU A 618 1.44 -11.55 1.04
N TRP A 619 0.94 -10.32 0.90
CA TRP A 619 0.79 -9.62 -0.37
C TRP A 619 0.87 -8.10 -0.16
N TYR A 620 1.21 -7.38 -1.23
CA TYR A 620 1.16 -5.92 -1.28
C TYR A 620 0.86 -5.41 -2.69
N GLY A 621 0.46 -4.14 -2.77
CA GLY A 621 0.24 -3.42 -4.02
C GLY A 621 -1.12 -2.75 -4.07
N ASP A 622 -1.23 -1.74 -4.92
CA ASP A 622 -2.48 -1.07 -5.27
C ASP A 622 -2.51 -0.89 -6.79
N GLY A 623 -3.62 -1.30 -7.40
CA GLY A 623 -3.83 -1.19 -8.83
C GLY A 623 -5.30 -1.17 -9.19
N LYS A 624 -5.60 -1.31 -10.49
CA LYS A 624 -6.97 -1.23 -11.02
C LYS A 624 -7.87 -2.36 -10.53
N ASP A 625 -7.29 -3.50 -10.19
CA ASP A 625 -7.99 -4.75 -9.85
C ASP A 625 -7.48 -5.40 -8.55
N HIS A 626 -6.61 -4.71 -7.80
CA HIS A 626 -6.08 -5.21 -6.53
C HIS A 626 -5.67 -4.07 -5.58
N GLY A 627 -5.55 -4.39 -4.29
CA GLY A 627 -5.23 -3.42 -3.25
C GLY A 627 -6.38 -2.46 -2.95
N PHE A 628 -6.10 -1.40 -2.21
CA PHE A 628 -7.08 -0.36 -1.92
C PHE A 628 -6.39 0.90 -1.42
N ASN A 629 -6.42 1.95 -2.22
CA ASN A 629 -5.91 3.24 -1.79
C ASN A 629 -7.03 4.28 -1.64
N LYS A 630 -6.84 5.17 -0.68
CA LYS A 630 -7.78 6.23 -0.35
C LYS A 630 -7.02 7.49 0.01
N TYR A 631 -7.42 8.63 -0.55
CA TYR A 631 -6.91 9.92 -0.14
C TYR A 631 -7.32 10.23 1.31
N LYS A 632 -6.47 10.96 2.02
CA LYS A 632 -6.72 11.36 3.41
C LYS A 632 -8.11 11.99 3.56
N ASP A 633 -8.95 11.41 4.42
CA ASP A 633 -10.28 11.94 4.73
C ASP A 633 -10.41 12.34 6.21
N TYR A 634 -10.07 13.59 6.51
CA TYR A 634 -10.20 14.11 7.87
C TYR A 634 -11.68 14.06 8.31
N GLY A 635 -11.98 13.16 9.25
CA GLY A 635 -13.27 13.14 9.95
C GLY A 635 -14.45 12.57 9.17
N ARG A 636 -14.23 11.83 8.07
CA ARG A 636 -15.27 11.01 7.40
C ARG A 636 -14.90 9.52 7.31
N GLY A 637 -13.68 9.17 7.72
CA GLY A 637 -13.10 7.85 7.48
C GLY A 637 -13.72 6.75 8.33
N VAL A 638 -14.57 5.95 7.68
CA VAL A 638 -14.99 4.64 8.22
C VAL A 638 -13.82 3.68 8.10
N LYS A 639 -13.58 2.91 9.15
CA LYS A 639 -12.53 1.89 9.12
C LYS A 639 -12.86 0.79 8.10
N PRO A 640 -11.84 0.15 7.53
CA PRO A 640 -12.03 -1.09 6.80
C PRO A 640 -12.52 -2.20 7.74
N HIS A 641 -13.39 -3.06 7.24
CA HIS A 641 -13.87 -4.25 7.95
C HIS A 641 -13.39 -5.51 7.25
N VAL A 642 -13.25 -6.60 8.00
CA VAL A 642 -12.85 -7.89 7.45
C VAL A 642 -13.80 -8.96 7.98
N ALA A 643 -14.47 -9.67 7.07
CA ALA A 643 -15.34 -10.78 7.42
C ALA A 643 -15.40 -11.83 6.32
N GLY A 644 -15.32 -13.11 6.69
CA GLY A 644 -15.51 -14.21 5.74
C GLY A 644 -14.42 -14.27 4.66
N GLY A 645 -13.20 -13.88 4.99
CA GLY A 645 -12.04 -13.83 4.11
C GLY A 645 -12.04 -12.66 3.14
N ARG A 646 -12.76 -11.58 3.45
CA ARG A 646 -12.94 -10.41 2.58
C ARG A 646 -12.74 -9.13 3.36
N LEU A 647 -12.01 -8.19 2.77
CA LEU A 647 -11.87 -6.83 3.24
C LEU A 647 -12.88 -5.94 2.52
N PHE A 648 -13.51 -5.05 3.28
CA PHE A 648 -14.45 -4.06 2.77
C PHE A 648 -13.97 -2.68 3.17
N ALA A 649 -14.00 -1.73 2.25
CA ALA A 649 -13.58 -0.35 2.50
C ALA A 649 -14.31 0.66 1.61
N PHE A 650 -14.60 1.83 2.18
CA PHE A 650 -15.10 2.98 1.42
C PHE A 650 -13.96 3.76 0.79
N ASP A 651 -14.16 4.18 -0.46
CA ASP A 651 -13.28 5.11 -1.17
C ASP A 651 -13.39 6.55 -0.62
N ASP A 652 -12.84 7.50 -1.38
CA ASP A 652 -12.87 8.91 -1.05
C ASP A 652 -14.30 9.43 -0.93
N LYS A 653 -14.61 10.08 0.21
CA LYS A 653 -15.95 10.60 0.51
C LYS A 653 -17.05 9.52 0.55
N ALA A 654 -16.68 8.24 0.61
CA ALA A 654 -17.60 7.11 0.63
C ALA A 654 -18.58 7.08 -0.55
N SER A 655 -18.10 7.37 -1.76
CA SER A 655 -18.88 7.20 -3.00
C SER A 655 -19.07 5.73 -3.38
N LYS A 656 -18.12 4.86 -3.05
CA LYS A 656 -18.14 3.44 -3.35
C LYS A 656 -17.68 2.60 -2.18
N LEU A 657 -18.36 1.50 -1.94
CA LEU A 657 -17.91 0.41 -1.08
C LEU A 657 -17.27 -0.67 -1.94
N THR A 658 -16.03 -1.03 -1.66
CA THR A 658 -15.29 -2.05 -2.43
C THR A 658 -15.12 -3.32 -1.59
N GLY A 659 -15.41 -4.48 -2.20
CA GLY A 659 -15.12 -5.79 -1.64
C GLY A 659 -13.84 -6.38 -2.24
N ILE A 660 -12.93 -6.83 -1.38
CA ILE A 660 -11.58 -7.28 -1.75
C ILE A 660 -11.31 -8.63 -1.09
N ASP A 661 -10.63 -9.53 -1.80
CA ASP A 661 -10.11 -10.76 -1.21
C ASP A 661 -8.98 -10.45 -0.23
N ALA A 662 -9.20 -10.70 1.06
CA ALA A 662 -8.23 -10.36 2.11
C ALA A 662 -6.90 -11.11 1.95
N TYR A 663 -6.89 -12.29 1.33
CA TYR A 663 -5.72 -13.15 1.21
C TYR A 663 -4.84 -12.85 -0.01
N THR A 664 -5.38 -12.18 -1.03
CA THR A 664 -4.67 -11.92 -2.30
C THR A 664 -4.71 -10.47 -2.75
N GLY A 665 -5.47 -9.61 -2.04
CA GLY A 665 -5.70 -8.22 -2.42
C GLY A 665 -6.57 -8.03 -3.66
N ARG A 666 -7.13 -9.09 -4.26
CA ARG A 666 -7.87 -9.03 -5.53
C ARG A 666 -9.24 -8.37 -5.33
N TRP A 667 -9.63 -7.45 -6.20
CA TRP A 667 -10.97 -6.87 -6.20
C TRP A 667 -12.03 -7.92 -6.54
N LEU A 668 -13.12 -7.90 -5.80
CA LEU A 668 -14.28 -8.79 -6.02
C LEU A 668 -15.43 -8.03 -6.65
N TRP A 669 -15.74 -6.85 -6.12
CA TRP A 669 -16.88 -6.03 -6.55
C TRP A 669 -16.77 -4.61 -5.99
N SER A 670 -17.56 -3.69 -6.57
CA SER A 670 -17.79 -2.34 -6.04
C SER A 670 -19.29 -2.03 -6.01
N PHE A 671 -19.73 -1.30 -4.99
CA PHE A 671 -21.11 -0.86 -4.80
C PHE A 671 -21.16 0.67 -4.70
N GLU A 672 -21.89 1.31 -5.61
CA GLU A 672 -22.11 2.77 -5.60
C GLU A 672 -23.06 3.15 -4.45
N THR A 673 -22.59 4.00 -3.53
CA THR A 673 -23.37 4.37 -2.34
C THR A 673 -24.44 5.41 -2.65
N LYS A 674 -24.25 6.17 -3.74
CA LYS A 674 -25.11 7.29 -4.19
C LYS A 674 -25.27 8.43 -3.19
N THR A 675 -24.58 8.38 -2.04
CA THR A 675 -24.60 9.44 -1.02
C THR A 675 -23.34 9.35 -0.15
N PRO A 676 -22.74 10.49 0.23
CA PRO A 676 -21.61 10.50 1.16
C PRO A 676 -22.03 10.27 2.64
N TYR A 677 -23.34 10.19 2.93
CA TYR A 677 -23.90 9.96 4.28
C TYR A 677 -24.31 8.51 4.46
N VAL A 678 -23.30 7.65 4.46
CA VAL A 678 -23.44 6.20 4.43
C VAL A 678 -22.54 5.56 5.48
N ARG A 679 -23.01 4.45 6.05
CA ARG A 679 -22.23 3.57 6.93
C ARG A 679 -22.50 2.12 6.59
N TYR A 680 -21.58 1.24 7.00
CA TYR A 680 -21.74 -0.18 6.75
C TYR A 680 -21.27 -1.04 7.91
N VAL A 681 -21.77 -2.26 7.95
CA VAL A 681 -21.32 -3.36 8.81
C VAL A 681 -21.06 -4.56 7.93
N SER A 682 -19.95 -5.27 8.16
CA SER A 682 -19.59 -6.45 7.38
C SER A 682 -19.70 -7.69 8.25
N ARG A 683 -20.57 -8.63 7.85
CA ARG A 683 -20.67 -9.94 8.46
C ARG A 683 -20.60 -11.03 7.39
N VAL A 684 -20.40 -12.27 7.84
CA VAL A 684 -20.37 -13.45 6.95
C VAL A 684 -21.70 -13.68 6.22
N ASP A 685 -22.81 -13.26 6.83
CA ASP A 685 -24.16 -13.40 6.29
C ASP A 685 -24.60 -12.23 5.39
N GLY A 686 -23.94 -11.08 5.47
CA GLY A 686 -24.31 -9.89 4.71
C GLY A 686 -23.44 -8.67 5.01
N VAL A 687 -23.33 -7.77 4.01
CA VAL A 687 -22.80 -6.42 4.21
C VAL A 687 -23.97 -5.46 4.28
N TYR A 688 -24.19 -4.86 5.46
CA TYR A 688 -25.36 -4.03 5.76
C TYR A 688 -24.98 -2.57 5.54
N VAL A 689 -25.50 -1.93 4.50
CA VAL A 689 -25.18 -0.57 4.09
C VAL A 689 -26.35 0.35 4.41
N GLY A 690 -26.23 1.12 5.47
CA GLY A 690 -27.22 2.14 5.84
C GLY A 690 -26.98 3.44 5.09
N ARG A 691 -27.99 3.93 4.39
CA ARG A 691 -27.98 5.20 3.64
C ARG A 691 -29.39 5.75 3.50
N ASN A 692 -29.54 7.07 3.41
CA ASN A 692 -30.84 7.74 3.34
C ASN A 692 -31.76 7.23 4.46
N GLU A 693 -32.93 6.68 4.14
CA GLU A 693 -33.87 6.04 5.08
C GLU A 693 -33.98 4.52 4.85
N GLN A 694 -32.86 3.87 4.51
CA GLN A 694 -32.83 2.44 4.25
C GLN A 694 -31.50 1.77 4.65
N CYS A 695 -31.56 0.44 4.75
CA CYS A 695 -30.40 -0.44 4.85
C CYS A 695 -30.43 -1.47 3.71
N ASP A 696 -29.46 -1.40 2.81
CA ASP A 696 -29.24 -2.41 1.77
C ASP A 696 -28.36 -3.53 2.32
N ILE A 697 -28.80 -4.78 2.19
CA ILE A 697 -28.04 -5.97 2.59
C ILE A 697 -27.43 -6.57 1.35
N LEU A 698 -26.13 -6.44 1.20
CA LEU A 698 -25.38 -6.98 0.07
C LEU A 698 -24.90 -8.40 0.38
N ASP A 699 -24.88 -9.24 -0.65
CA ASP A 699 -24.13 -10.48 -0.64
C ASP A 699 -22.62 -10.18 -0.48
N PRO A 700 -21.92 -10.73 0.54
CA PRO A 700 -20.52 -10.41 0.75
C PRO A 700 -19.60 -10.86 -0.38
N ALA A 701 -19.98 -11.89 -1.15
CA ALA A 701 -19.15 -12.45 -2.22
C ALA A 701 -19.29 -11.68 -3.53
N THR A 702 -20.47 -11.15 -3.83
CA THR A 702 -20.81 -10.56 -5.13
C THR A 702 -21.14 -9.07 -5.09
N GLY A 703 -21.41 -8.50 -3.91
CA GLY A 703 -21.81 -7.10 -3.75
C GLY A 703 -23.24 -6.80 -4.22
N LYS A 704 -23.97 -7.80 -4.70
CA LYS A 704 -25.37 -7.65 -5.15
C LYS A 704 -26.29 -7.45 -3.95
N VAL A 705 -27.24 -6.53 -4.08
CA VAL A 705 -28.29 -6.32 -3.07
C VAL A 705 -29.17 -7.56 -2.99
N LYS A 706 -29.22 -8.20 -1.81
CA LYS A 706 -30.12 -9.32 -1.51
C LYS A 706 -31.47 -8.84 -0.99
N LYS A 707 -31.45 -7.81 -0.13
CA LYS A 707 -32.63 -7.25 0.53
C LYS A 707 -32.40 -5.77 0.82
N THR A 708 -33.48 -4.99 0.89
CA THR A 708 -33.46 -3.60 1.35
C THR A 708 -34.50 -3.42 2.43
N TYR A 709 -34.08 -2.95 3.60
CA TYR A 709 -34.97 -2.59 4.70
C TYR A 709 -35.20 -1.09 4.68
N ARG A 710 -36.47 -0.66 4.71
CA ARG A 710 -36.83 0.76 4.76
C ARG A 710 -37.30 1.13 6.16
N CYS A 711 -36.90 2.30 6.64
CA CYS A 711 -37.38 2.84 7.91
C CYS A 711 -38.24 4.08 7.67
N ARG A 712 -39.08 4.42 8.65
CA ARG A 712 -39.92 5.62 8.66
C ARG A 712 -39.47 6.53 9.80
N LEU A 713 -39.12 7.77 9.47
CA LEU A 713 -38.67 8.82 10.39
C LEU A 713 -39.56 10.06 10.27
N GLN A 714 -39.61 10.87 11.33
CA GLN A 714 -40.28 12.17 11.29
C GLN A 714 -39.46 13.13 10.42
N GLN A 715 -40.07 13.66 9.36
CA GLN A 715 -39.39 14.62 8.47
C GLN A 715 -39.32 16.02 9.08
N LYS A 716 -38.25 16.75 8.77
CA LYS A 716 -38.10 18.18 9.09
C LYS A 716 -37.92 18.96 7.80
N LYS A 717 -38.68 20.04 7.63
CA LYS A 717 -38.68 20.87 6.42
C LYS A 717 -37.25 21.29 6.02
N GLY A 718 -36.88 21.04 4.77
CA GLY A 718 -35.59 21.43 4.21
C GLY A 718 -34.36 20.64 4.67
N ARG A 719 -34.52 19.49 5.36
CA ARG A 719 -33.38 18.65 5.79
C ARG A 719 -33.54 17.20 5.32
N VAL A 720 -32.45 16.58 4.86
CA VAL A 720 -32.44 15.18 4.37
C VAL A 720 -31.74 14.28 5.38
N TRP A 721 -32.31 13.12 5.68
CA TRP A 721 -31.69 12.13 6.56
C TRP A 721 -30.47 11.46 5.93
N GLY A 722 -29.44 11.24 6.75
CA GLY A 722 -28.22 10.53 6.41
C GLY A 722 -27.79 9.60 7.54
N VAL A 723 -27.22 8.45 7.19
CA VAL A 723 -26.83 7.45 8.18
C VAL A 723 -25.43 7.74 8.69
N VAL A 724 -25.29 7.83 10.02
CA VAL A 724 -24.03 8.20 10.70
C VAL A 724 -23.42 7.05 11.52
N ASP A 725 -24.19 6.02 11.88
CA ASP A 725 -23.70 4.73 12.41
C ASP A 725 -24.67 3.60 12.03
N VAL A 726 -24.15 2.38 11.87
CA VAL A 726 -24.94 1.14 11.68
C VAL A 726 -24.35 0.06 12.57
N ARG A 727 -25.20 -0.70 13.25
CA ARG A 727 -24.79 -1.84 14.09
C ARG A 727 -25.72 -3.01 13.91
N VAL A 728 -25.16 -4.21 13.91
CA VAL A 728 -25.92 -5.44 13.64
C VAL A 728 -25.60 -6.49 14.70
N THR A 729 -26.63 -6.97 15.38
CA THR A 729 -26.56 -8.11 16.31
C THR A 729 -27.12 -9.37 15.63
N GLU A 730 -27.34 -10.44 16.39
CA GLU A 730 -28.06 -11.61 15.88
C GLU A 730 -29.54 -11.34 15.61
N LYS A 731 -30.12 -10.31 16.24
CA LYS A 731 -31.56 -10.05 16.22
C LYS A 731 -31.95 -8.75 15.53
N ILE A 732 -31.12 -7.70 15.60
CA ILE A 732 -31.49 -6.39 15.06
C ILE A 732 -30.44 -5.78 14.12
N VAL A 733 -30.93 -4.90 13.25
CA VAL A 733 -30.14 -3.87 12.56
C VAL A 733 -30.50 -2.53 13.20
N LEU A 734 -29.52 -1.88 13.83
CA LEU A 734 -29.65 -0.57 14.45
C LEU A 734 -29.01 0.48 13.54
N MET A 735 -29.77 1.52 13.18
CA MET A 735 -29.29 2.64 12.37
C MET A 735 -29.41 3.94 13.16
N ALA A 736 -28.33 4.71 13.16
CA ALA A 736 -28.26 6.05 13.72
C ALA A 736 -28.31 7.08 12.59
N PHE A 737 -29.24 8.01 12.65
CA PHE A 737 -29.49 9.00 11.60
C PHE A 737 -29.15 10.41 12.09
N GLY A 738 -28.37 11.13 11.28
CA GLY A 738 -28.18 12.57 11.37
C GLY A 738 -28.72 13.24 10.10
N TYR A 739 -28.69 14.56 10.01
CA TYR A 739 -29.08 15.25 8.77
C TYR A 739 -27.88 15.54 7.87
N ALA A 740 -28.06 15.33 6.57
CA ALA A 740 -27.11 15.66 5.54
C ALA A 740 -26.82 17.19 5.52
N LEU A 741 -25.58 17.55 5.21
CA LEU A 741 -25.19 18.95 4.99
C LEU A 741 -25.54 19.36 3.55
N PRO A 742 -25.71 20.67 3.27
CA PRO A 742 -25.92 21.15 1.91
C PRO A 742 -24.77 20.72 0.97
N VAL A 743 -25.12 20.45 -0.29
CA VAL A 743 -24.19 20.08 -1.36
C VAL A 743 -23.15 21.20 -1.57
N GLY A 744 -21.88 20.85 -1.75
CA GLY A 744 -20.80 21.82 -2.07
C GLY A 744 -19.93 22.29 -0.90
N HIS A 745 -20.27 21.99 0.36
CA HIS A 745 -19.43 22.38 1.50
C HIS A 745 -18.23 21.42 1.72
N SER A 746 -17.02 21.96 1.55
CA SER A 746 -15.73 21.29 1.77
C SER A 746 -15.24 21.31 3.24
N HIS A 747 -16.04 21.79 4.19
CA HIS A 747 -15.64 21.90 5.59
C HIS A 747 -15.43 20.55 6.29
N GLN A 748 -14.59 20.59 7.33
CA GLN A 748 -14.27 19.45 8.21
C GLN A 748 -15.57 18.84 8.72
N ALA A 749 -15.88 17.61 8.33
CA ALA A 749 -17.10 16.91 8.77
C ALA A 749 -17.25 16.80 10.31
N VAL A 750 -16.16 17.05 11.03
CA VAL A 750 -16.05 17.11 12.48
C VAL A 750 -16.77 18.32 13.09
N THR A 751 -16.74 19.49 12.43
CA THR A 751 -17.33 20.73 12.95
C THR A 751 -18.80 20.91 12.55
N SER A 752 -19.28 20.15 11.56
CA SER A 752 -20.62 20.27 10.98
C SER A 752 -21.61 19.17 11.41
N GLY A 753 -21.22 18.23 12.27
CA GLY A 753 -22.16 17.28 12.90
C GLY A 753 -22.31 15.91 12.24
N LEU A 754 -21.38 15.48 11.37
CA LEU A 754 -21.40 14.12 10.76
C LEU A 754 -21.33 12.97 11.80
N TRP A 755 -21.03 13.29 13.06
CA TRP A 755 -20.83 12.37 14.17
C TRP A 755 -22.01 12.36 15.14
N ASP A 756 -23.07 13.10 14.81
CA ASP A 756 -24.21 13.33 15.68
C ASP A 756 -25.46 12.69 15.07
N SER A 757 -26.16 11.91 15.89
CA SER A 757 -27.40 11.27 15.53
C SER A 757 -28.59 11.99 16.19
N GLU A 758 -29.59 12.34 15.40
CA GLU A 758 -30.88 12.90 15.81
C GLU A 758 -32.00 11.85 15.86
N ALA A 759 -31.79 10.64 15.34
CA ALA A 759 -32.73 9.52 15.51
C ALA A 759 -31.99 8.18 15.57
N LEU A 760 -32.54 7.23 16.31
CA LEU A 760 -32.06 5.86 16.40
C LEU A 760 -33.20 4.91 16.04
N VAL A 761 -33.01 4.06 15.05
CA VAL A 761 -34.02 3.10 14.60
C VAL A 761 -33.50 1.69 14.74
N ALA A 762 -34.27 0.81 15.37
CA ALA A 762 -34.01 -0.63 15.34
C ALA A 762 -34.98 -1.32 14.40
N MET A 763 -34.43 -2.23 13.59
CA MET A 763 -35.15 -3.08 12.67
C MET A 763 -34.91 -4.53 13.08
N ASP A 764 -35.91 -5.39 12.97
CA ASP A 764 -35.72 -6.83 13.08
C ASP A 764 -34.86 -7.33 11.91
N LYS A 765 -33.77 -8.04 12.23
CA LYS A 765 -32.78 -8.46 11.22
C LYS A 765 -33.36 -9.47 10.22
N LYS A 766 -34.30 -10.32 10.65
CA LYS A 766 -34.86 -11.40 9.82
C LYS A 766 -35.90 -10.88 8.84
N THR A 767 -36.82 -10.07 9.34
CA THR A 767 -38.01 -9.58 8.63
C THR A 767 -37.81 -8.20 8.01
N GLY A 768 -36.90 -7.38 8.55
CA GLY A 768 -36.75 -5.99 8.14
C GLY A 768 -37.86 -5.08 8.67
N LYS A 769 -38.69 -5.52 9.63
CA LYS A 769 -39.72 -4.70 10.26
C LYS A 769 -39.08 -3.69 11.22
N GLN A 770 -39.48 -2.43 11.15
CA GLN A 770 -39.09 -1.42 12.14
C GLN A 770 -39.71 -1.77 13.50
N LEU A 771 -38.87 -1.96 14.50
CA LEU A 771 -39.28 -2.32 15.86
C LEU A 771 -39.58 -1.08 16.69
N TRP A 772 -38.70 -0.09 16.64
CA TRP A 772 -38.85 1.15 17.41
C TRP A 772 -37.95 2.27 16.86
N VAL A 773 -38.29 3.50 17.21
CA VAL A 773 -37.49 4.71 16.96
C VAL A 773 -37.31 5.50 18.27
N LYS A 774 -36.14 6.08 18.48
CA LYS A 774 -35.83 6.99 19.60
C LYS A 774 -35.22 8.29 19.09
N TYR A 775 -35.73 9.40 19.59
CA TYR A 775 -35.18 10.73 19.36
C TYR A 775 -34.47 11.21 20.64
N PRO A 776 -33.21 11.69 20.57
CA PRO A 776 -32.50 12.22 21.72
C PRO A 776 -33.03 13.61 22.08
N ARG A 777 -32.81 14.02 23.34
CA ARG A 777 -33.05 15.39 23.80
C ARG A 777 -32.09 16.37 23.11
N GLN A 778 -30.82 15.99 22.91
CA GLN A 778 -29.85 16.83 22.21
C GLN A 778 -29.20 16.12 21.02
N ARG A 779 -28.45 15.04 21.27
CA ARG A 779 -27.89 14.15 20.23
C ARG A 779 -27.43 12.84 20.84
N TYR A 780 -27.52 11.75 20.08
CA TYR A 780 -26.69 10.58 20.36
C TYR A 780 -25.36 10.72 19.60
N ASN A 781 -24.25 10.74 20.32
CA ASN A 781 -22.92 10.73 19.68
C ASN A 781 -22.66 9.32 19.13
N ILE A 782 -22.19 9.19 17.89
CA ILE A 782 -21.88 7.86 17.32
C ILE A 782 -20.77 7.13 18.10
N HIS A 783 -19.87 7.86 18.76
CA HIS A 783 -18.86 7.26 19.66
C HIS A 783 -19.47 6.69 20.95
N ALA A 784 -20.68 7.12 21.30
CA ALA A 784 -21.42 6.73 22.48
C ALA A 784 -22.57 5.78 22.17
N ILE A 785 -22.43 4.92 21.15
CA ILE A 785 -23.37 3.83 20.86
C ILE A 785 -22.61 2.50 21.04
N ALA A 786 -23.19 1.53 21.76
CA ALA A 786 -22.71 0.14 21.84
C ALA A 786 -23.88 -0.82 22.07
N LEU A 787 -23.74 -2.07 21.61
CA LEU A 787 -24.75 -3.12 21.78
C LEU A 787 -24.14 -4.35 22.45
N GLY A 788 -24.97 -5.06 23.19
CA GLY A 788 -24.64 -6.39 23.71
C GLY A 788 -25.66 -6.87 24.75
N GLU A 789 -25.77 -8.20 24.91
CA GLU A 789 -26.74 -8.84 25.82
C GLU A 789 -28.17 -8.31 25.71
N ARG A 790 -28.68 -8.19 24.48
CA ARG A 790 -30.00 -7.63 24.15
C ARG A 790 -30.24 -6.19 24.59
N LYS A 791 -29.17 -5.40 24.71
CA LYS A 791 -29.23 -4.00 25.12
C LYS A 791 -28.57 -3.09 24.10
N VAL A 792 -29.14 -1.90 23.97
CA VAL A 792 -28.59 -0.77 23.23
C VAL A 792 -28.19 0.29 24.25
N PHE A 793 -26.88 0.54 24.36
CA PHE A 793 -26.33 1.58 25.22
C PHE A 793 -26.07 2.83 24.40
N VAL A 794 -26.65 3.95 24.81
CA VAL A 794 -26.41 5.25 24.17
C VAL A 794 -26.16 6.35 25.18
N THR A 795 -25.40 7.38 24.83
CA THR A 795 -25.32 8.61 25.63
C THR A 795 -25.83 9.82 24.86
N ASP A 796 -26.81 10.49 25.45
CA ASP A 796 -27.35 11.77 25.02
C ASP A 796 -26.55 12.91 25.66
N SER A 797 -25.96 13.78 24.85
CA SER A 797 -25.05 14.83 25.32
C SER A 797 -25.10 16.06 24.42
N ILE A 798 -24.54 17.18 24.88
CA ILE A 798 -24.54 18.44 24.11
C ILE A 798 -23.76 18.34 22.80
N ARG A 799 -24.30 18.98 21.75
CA ARG A 799 -23.60 19.11 20.46
C ARG A 799 -22.45 20.09 20.62
N PRO A 800 -21.24 19.77 20.12
CA PRO A 800 -20.11 20.69 20.19
C PRO A 800 -20.41 22.05 19.55
N SER A 801 -21.16 22.05 18.44
CA SER A 801 -21.60 23.27 17.74
C SER A 801 -22.54 24.15 18.57
N ASP A 802 -23.42 23.54 19.37
CA ASP A 802 -24.38 24.28 20.18
C ASP A 802 -23.68 24.88 21.39
N ALA A 803 -22.79 24.11 22.02
CA ALA A 803 -21.93 24.62 23.07
C ALA A 803 -20.97 25.72 22.57
N ASP A 804 -20.47 25.64 21.34
CA ASP A 804 -19.70 26.72 20.70
C ASP A 804 -20.50 28.00 20.54
N LYS A 805 -21.76 27.89 20.09
CA LYS A 805 -22.66 29.04 19.97
C LYS A 805 -22.94 29.66 21.34
N LEU A 806 -23.19 28.84 22.36
CA LEU A 806 -23.38 29.30 23.73
C LEU A 806 -22.12 30.02 24.25
N LYS A 807 -20.94 29.46 24.01
CA LYS A 807 -19.66 30.06 24.41
C LYS A 807 -19.43 31.42 23.74
N ARG A 808 -19.67 31.52 22.42
CA ARG A 808 -19.54 32.79 21.68
C ARG A 808 -20.49 33.87 22.17
N ARG A 809 -21.65 33.48 22.71
CA ARG A 809 -22.63 34.39 23.31
C ARG A 809 -22.38 34.70 24.78
N GLY A 810 -21.29 34.19 25.38
CA GLY A 810 -21.04 34.32 26.83
C GLY A 810 -22.01 33.52 27.71
N LYS A 811 -22.81 32.61 27.13
CA LYS A 811 -23.91 31.87 27.80
C LYS A 811 -23.61 30.39 28.00
N LEU A 812 -22.34 29.95 27.90
CA LEU A 812 -22.00 28.56 28.13
C LEU A 812 -22.08 28.26 29.65
N PRO A 813 -22.93 27.32 30.10
CA PRO A 813 -23.02 26.98 31.52
C PRO A 813 -21.71 26.35 32.01
N LYS A 814 -21.33 26.63 33.27
CA LYS A 814 -20.13 26.06 33.92
C LYS A 814 -20.09 24.53 33.81
N LYS A 815 -21.25 23.89 33.96
CA LYS A 815 -21.44 22.44 33.83
C LYS A 815 -22.52 22.11 32.80
N VAL A 816 -22.31 21.05 32.05
CA VAL A 816 -23.31 20.46 31.14
C VAL A 816 -23.69 19.05 31.60
N SER A 817 -24.87 18.59 31.18
CA SER A 817 -25.39 17.27 31.51
C SER A 817 -25.30 16.31 30.32
N ALA A 818 -24.99 15.05 30.61
CA ALA A 818 -25.15 13.94 29.68
C ALA A 818 -25.86 12.77 30.34
N THR A 819 -26.74 12.10 29.60
CA THR A 819 -27.54 10.99 30.09
C THR A 819 -27.24 9.73 29.29
N THR A 820 -26.72 8.71 29.97
CA THR A 820 -26.52 7.38 29.41
C THR A 820 -27.77 6.53 29.63
N TYR A 821 -28.25 5.90 28.58
CA TYR A 821 -29.40 5.01 28.56
C TYR A 821 -28.97 3.57 28.26
N ALA A 822 -29.70 2.60 28.82
CA ALA A 822 -29.78 1.25 28.30
C ALA A 822 -31.21 0.98 27.85
N PHE A 823 -31.39 0.69 26.57
CA PHE A 823 -32.66 0.25 26.00
C PHE A 823 -32.64 -1.26 25.77
N ASN A 824 -33.78 -1.92 25.90
CA ASN A 824 -33.96 -3.27 25.37
C ASN A 824 -33.86 -3.22 23.83
N GLU A 825 -33.05 -4.09 23.22
CA GLU A 825 -32.77 -4.02 21.78
C GLU A 825 -34.02 -4.30 20.92
N LEU A 826 -34.98 -5.09 21.41
CA LEU A 826 -36.16 -5.49 20.66
C LEU A 826 -37.34 -4.54 20.86
N THR A 827 -37.53 -4.03 22.08
CA THR A 827 -38.72 -3.23 22.42
C THR A 827 -38.44 -1.73 22.52
N GLY A 828 -37.18 -1.32 22.63
CA GLY A 828 -36.82 0.09 22.83
C GLY A 828 -37.22 0.65 24.20
N ARG A 829 -37.74 -0.19 25.11
CA ARG A 829 -38.05 0.19 26.49
C ARG A 829 -36.77 0.53 27.24
N THR A 830 -36.80 1.62 28.01
CA THR A 830 -35.69 2.02 28.87
C THR A 830 -35.58 1.06 30.04
N ILE A 831 -34.45 0.36 30.14
CA ILE A 831 -34.13 -0.50 31.29
C ILE A 831 -33.65 0.38 32.44
N TRP A 832 -32.73 1.31 32.14
CA TRP A 832 -32.27 2.32 33.09
C TRP A 832 -31.71 3.54 32.35
N LYS A 833 -31.66 4.67 33.04
CA LYS A 833 -30.97 5.90 32.60
C LYS A 833 -30.16 6.50 33.74
N LYS A 834 -28.99 7.06 33.45
CA LYS A 834 -28.13 7.74 34.44
C LYS A 834 -27.57 9.03 33.86
N THR A 835 -27.78 10.13 34.57
CA THR A 835 -27.31 11.47 34.18
C THR A 835 -26.07 11.85 34.98
N ILE A 836 -25.10 12.46 34.31
CA ILE A 836 -23.91 13.05 34.92
C ILE A 836 -23.82 14.53 34.56
N LYS A 837 -23.26 15.33 35.46
CA LYS A 837 -22.84 16.72 35.21
C LYS A 837 -21.32 16.80 35.16
N TYR A 838 -20.78 17.57 34.23
CA TYR A 838 -19.33 17.75 34.06
C TYR A 838 -19.01 19.13 33.48
N ASP A 839 -17.78 19.60 33.70
CA ASP A 839 -17.31 20.86 33.15
C ASP A 839 -17.15 20.73 31.64
N TYR A 840 -17.77 21.64 30.90
CA TYR A 840 -17.68 21.59 29.45
C TYR A 840 -16.29 22.07 29.00
N PHE A 841 -15.53 21.17 28.39
CA PHE A 841 -14.25 21.51 27.77
C PHE A 841 -14.33 21.31 26.26
N LEU A 842 -14.13 22.39 25.52
CA LEU A 842 -14.16 22.36 24.06
C LEU A 842 -12.74 22.21 23.51
N LEU A 843 -12.48 21.13 22.79
CA LEU A 843 -11.34 21.02 21.88
C LEU A 843 -11.88 20.95 20.45
N THR A 844 -12.10 22.10 19.82
CA THR A 844 -12.63 22.19 18.46
C THR A 844 -11.65 21.77 17.37
N ASN A 845 -10.37 21.57 17.67
CA ASN A 845 -9.32 21.38 16.65
C ASN A 845 -8.53 20.07 16.82
N SER A 846 -9.22 18.95 17.04
CA SER A 846 -8.61 17.62 17.04
C SER A 846 -8.84 16.91 15.70
N HIS A 847 -7.81 16.77 14.87
CA HIS A 847 -7.85 15.98 13.63
C HIS A 847 -7.84 14.45 13.83
N ARG A 848 -7.98 13.97 15.06
CA ARG A 848 -7.94 12.54 15.42
C ARG A 848 -9.34 11.92 15.33
N GLY A 849 -9.42 10.65 14.90
CA GLY A 849 -10.69 9.90 14.83
C GLY A 849 -11.35 9.57 16.19
N LEU A 850 -10.72 9.92 17.31
CA LEU A 850 -11.30 9.90 18.65
C LEU A 850 -11.22 11.32 19.23
N ARG A 851 -12.38 11.93 19.53
CA ARG A 851 -12.47 13.27 20.10
C ARG A 851 -12.35 13.22 21.62
N ALA A 852 -11.45 14.05 22.19
CA ALA A 852 -11.09 13.93 23.60
C ALA A 852 -12.25 14.21 24.58
N ASN A 853 -13.11 15.17 24.25
CA ASN A 853 -14.18 15.63 25.15
C ASN A 853 -15.57 15.18 24.71
N ASP A 854 -15.63 14.26 23.75
CA ASP A 854 -16.85 13.63 23.31
C ASP A 854 -17.15 12.41 24.15
N HIS A 855 -18.43 12.17 24.39
CA HIS A 855 -18.85 10.98 25.13
C HIS A 855 -18.58 9.73 24.30
N TRP A 856 -18.07 8.69 24.95
CA TRP A 856 -17.89 7.38 24.38
C TRP A 856 -18.50 6.31 25.29
N VAL A 857 -18.91 5.19 24.70
CA VAL A 857 -19.37 4.00 25.44
C VAL A 857 -18.76 2.75 24.83
N SER A 858 -18.49 1.76 25.67
CA SER A 858 -17.92 0.49 25.28
C SER A 858 -18.39 -0.59 26.23
N TYR A 859 -18.85 -1.70 25.68
CA TYR A 859 -19.47 -2.76 26.47
C TYR A 859 -18.55 -3.97 26.53
N SER A 860 -18.29 -4.46 27.74
CA SER A 860 -17.61 -5.72 27.96
C SER A 860 -18.64 -6.83 28.14
N VAL A 861 -18.78 -7.67 27.12
CA VAL A 861 -19.70 -8.81 27.13
C VAL A 861 -19.36 -9.78 28.26
N ASP A 862 -18.08 -10.09 28.47
CA ASP A 862 -17.66 -11.14 29.42
C ASP A 862 -17.91 -10.76 30.87
N HIS A 863 -17.74 -9.48 31.18
CA HIS A 863 -17.87 -8.96 32.53
C HIS A 863 -19.25 -8.35 32.79
N LYS A 864 -20.10 -8.25 31.75
CA LYS A 864 -21.39 -7.56 31.78
C LYS A 864 -21.28 -6.13 32.33
N ILE A 865 -20.18 -5.45 31.97
CA ILE A 865 -19.85 -4.09 32.42
C ILE A 865 -19.90 -3.14 31.24
N LEU A 866 -20.60 -2.02 31.43
CA LEU A 866 -20.57 -0.88 30.53
C LEU A 866 -19.52 0.12 31.02
N LEU A 867 -18.59 0.48 30.14
CA LEU A 867 -17.72 1.63 30.31
C LEU A 867 -18.31 2.81 29.54
N SER A 868 -18.35 3.97 30.18
CA SER A 868 -18.76 5.23 29.55
C SER A 868 -17.87 6.36 30.05
N GLY A 869 -17.55 7.34 29.20
CA GLY A 869 -16.69 8.42 29.65
C GLY A 869 -16.38 9.52 28.64
N ILE A 870 -15.49 10.40 29.09
CA ILE A 870 -14.81 11.49 28.38
C ILE A 870 -13.33 11.49 28.82
N ALA A 871 -12.46 12.29 28.21
CA ALA A 871 -11.04 12.33 28.57
C ALA A 871 -10.76 12.53 30.07
N SER A 872 -11.59 13.30 30.78
CA SER A 872 -11.40 13.59 32.21
C SER A 872 -11.99 12.54 33.15
N ALA A 873 -12.90 11.68 32.68
CA ALA A 873 -13.57 10.70 33.53
C ALA A 873 -14.12 9.50 32.76
N THR A 874 -13.84 8.32 33.29
CA THR A 874 -14.38 7.03 32.86
C THR A 874 -15.16 6.43 34.01
N THR A 875 -16.35 5.90 33.73
CA THR A 875 -17.22 5.27 34.71
C THR A 875 -17.60 3.87 34.26
N ALA A 876 -17.43 2.90 35.15
CA ALA A 876 -17.92 1.54 34.96
C ALA A 876 -19.27 1.32 35.64
N ARG A 877 -20.14 0.57 34.97
CA ARG A 877 -21.48 0.23 35.46
C ARG A 877 -21.79 -1.24 35.21
N VAL A 878 -22.54 -1.83 36.13
CA VAL A 878 -23.24 -3.09 35.86
C VAL A 878 -24.23 -2.83 34.72
N ALA A 879 -24.10 -3.56 33.62
CA ALA A 879 -24.85 -3.26 32.40
C ALA A 879 -26.36 -3.51 32.55
N ALA A 880 -26.75 -4.45 33.42
CA ALA A 880 -28.16 -4.78 33.67
C ALA A 880 -28.90 -3.67 34.44
N THR A 881 -28.25 -3.03 35.41
CA THR A 881 -28.92 -2.13 36.37
C THR A 881 -28.46 -0.67 36.29
N GLY A 882 -27.33 -0.42 35.62
CA GLY A 882 -26.68 0.90 35.62
C GLY A 882 -26.03 1.25 36.96
N LYS A 883 -25.93 0.32 37.92
CA LYS A 883 -25.24 0.51 39.20
C LYS A 883 -23.77 0.86 38.93
N LYS A 884 -23.32 2.00 39.46
CA LYS A 884 -21.91 2.44 39.37
C LYS A 884 -21.03 1.47 40.14
N LEU A 885 -19.98 0.97 39.50
CA LEU A 885 -18.92 0.22 40.17
C LEU A 885 -17.81 1.15 40.64
N TRP A 886 -17.30 1.98 39.72
CA TRP A 886 -16.25 2.95 40.00
C TRP A 886 -16.25 4.09 38.97
N LYS A 887 -15.57 5.20 39.29
CA LYS A 887 -15.33 6.34 38.41
C LYS A 887 -13.89 6.83 38.59
N LYS A 888 -13.10 6.89 37.52
CA LYS A 888 -11.67 7.27 37.54
C LYS A 888 -11.28 8.01 36.27
N ARG A 889 -10.15 8.73 36.27
CA ARG A 889 -9.59 9.38 35.08
C ARG A 889 -8.79 8.36 34.25
N ALA A 890 -9.48 7.58 33.41
CA ALA A 890 -8.85 6.56 32.56
C ALA A 890 -8.71 7.00 31.09
N GLY A 891 -9.18 8.20 30.70
CA GLY A 891 -8.91 8.80 29.40
C GLY A 891 -9.93 8.49 28.31
N LEU A 892 -9.45 8.34 27.06
CA LEU A 892 -10.28 8.11 25.87
C LEU A 892 -10.75 6.66 25.78
N GLN A 893 -11.66 6.40 24.83
CA GLN A 893 -12.17 5.07 24.46
C GLN A 893 -11.05 4.00 24.53
N PRO A 894 -11.13 3.07 25.48
CA PRO A 894 -10.10 2.06 25.68
C PRO A 894 -10.26 0.88 24.73
N ILE A 895 -9.25 0.02 24.74
CA ILE A 895 -9.29 -1.34 24.18
C ILE A 895 -9.76 -2.27 25.30
N ILE A 896 -10.92 -2.90 25.15
CA ILE A 896 -11.42 -3.86 26.15
C ILE A 896 -10.72 -5.20 25.94
N VAL A 897 -9.82 -5.54 26.86
CA VAL A 897 -9.08 -6.81 26.84
C VAL A 897 -9.86 -7.81 27.69
N ARG A 898 -10.46 -8.81 27.05
CA ARG A 898 -11.42 -9.76 27.68
C ARG A 898 -10.93 -10.40 28.99
N GLU A 899 -9.61 -10.49 29.20
CA GLU A 899 -8.93 -10.92 30.44
C GLU A 899 -9.05 -9.88 31.59
N LYS A 900 -10.29 -9.65 32.07
CA LYS A 900 -10.66 -8.79 33.23
C LYS A 900 -10.10 -7.36 33.20
N SER A 901 -9.65 -6.85 32.06
CA SER A 901 -8.94 -5.57 31.99
C SER A 901 -9.30 -4.74 30.76
N PHE A 902 -8.86 -3.49 30.74
CA PHE A 902 -8.87 -2.68 29.53
C PHE A 902 -7.58 -1.86 29.49
N ILE A 903 -7.17 -1.48 28.29
CA ILE A 903 -5.98 -0.64 28.09
C ILE A 903 -6.45 0.69 27.50
N ASN A 904 -6.13 1.79 28.16
CA ASN A 904 -6.48 3.10 27.63
C ASN A 904 -5.52 3.55 26.52
N GLN A 905 -5.86 4.64 25.85
CA GLN A 905 -5.04 5.19 24.76
C GLN A 905 -3.71 5.82 25.22
N ALA A 906 -3.43 5.84 26.53
CA ALA A 906 -2.14 6.23 27.10
C ALA A 906 -1.25 5.02 27.45
N GLY A 907 -1.70 3.79 27.19
CA GLY A 907 -0.94 2.58 27.47
C GLY A 907 -1.04 2.06 28.90
N ASN A 908 -1.97 2.59 29.72
CA ASN A 908 -2.24 2.08 31.06
C ASN A 908 -3.31 0.99 31.01
N ARG A 909 -3.04 -0.13 31.67
CA ARG A 909 -3.96 -1.26 31.85
C ARG A 909 -4.66 -1.13 33.19
N TYR A 910 -5.98 -1.27 33.15
CA TYR A 910 -6.85 -1.17 34.32
C TYR A 910 -7.65 -2.47 34.48
N LEU A 911 -7.89 -2.90 35.72
CA LEU A 911 -8.92 -3.91 36.00
C LEU A 911 -10.30 -3.32 35.70
N ILE A 912 -11.12 -4.04 34.94
CA ILE A 912 -12.43 -3.53 34.52
C ILE A 912 -13.42 -3.45 35.69
N THR A 913 -13.25 -4.30 36.70
CA THR A 913 -14.14 -4.39 37.87
C THR A 913 -13.87 -3.32 38.92
N THR A 914 -12.62 -2.88 39.10
CA THR A 914 -12.21 -1.92 40.16
C THR A 914 -11.64 -0.60 39.60
N GLY A 915 -11.24 -0.57 38.34
CA GLY A 915 -10.52 0.55 37.72
C GLY A 915 -9.12 0.75 38.31
N ASN A 916 -8.55 -0.22 39.01
CA ASN A 916 -7.16 -0.14 39.49
C ASN A 916 -6.19 -0.34 38.33
N ILE A 917 -5.14 0.48 38.27
CA ILE A 917 -4.05 0.30 37.32
C ILE A 917 -3.24 -0.92 37.75
N VAL A 918 -2.87 -1.78 36.80
CA VAL A 918 -2.11 -3.01 37.10
C VAL A 918 -0.67 -2.98 36.57
N ASN A 919 -0.34 -2.05 35.69
CA ASN A 919 1.00 -1.90 35.13
C ASN A 919 1.74 -0.72 35.76
N LYS A 920 3.02 -0.91 36.10
CA LYS A 920 3.89 0.15 36.64
C LYS A 920 4.34 1.16 35.57
N LYS A 921 4.51 0.71 34.33
CA LYS A 921 4.95 1.52 33.17
C LYS A 921 3.97 1.37 32.02
N THR A 922 3.75 2.44 31.27
CA THR A 922 2.86 2.43 30.09
C THR A 922 3.32 1.39 29.09
N ILE A 923 2.41 0.54 28.60
CA ILE A 923 2.69 -0.57 27.68
C ILE A 923 3.17 -0.08 26.31
N PHE A 924 2.71 1.10 25.88
CA PHE A 924 3.07 1.68 24.60
C PHE A 924 3.04 3.21 24.64
N LYS A 925 3.60 3.83 23.60
CA LYS A 925 3.49 5.27 23.34
C LYS A 925 2.76 5.49 22.02
N ILE A 926 1.90 6.50 21.95
CA ILE A 926 1.28 6.92 20.69
C ILE A 926 1.97 8.19 20.20
N GLY A 927 2.37 8.15 18.94
CA GLY A 927 2.95 9.28 18.22
C GLY A 927 2.25 9.46 16.88
N GLY A 928 1.58 10.61 16.68
CA GLY A 928 0.95 10.96 15.41
C GLY A 928 -0.57 11.02 15.43
N CYS A 929 -1.18 10.85 14.25
CA CYS A 929 -2.59 11.22 13.98
C CYS A 929 -3.63 10.14 14.30
N ASN A 930 -3.29 9.05 14.98
CA ASN A 930 -4.15 7.86 15.09
C ASN A 930 -4.20 7.28 16.53
N TYR A 931 -5.05 6.28 16.78
CA TYR A 931 -5.29 5.60 18.06
C TYR A 931 -4.94 4.12 18.01
N ALA A 932 -4.78 3.47 19.16
CA ALA A 932 -4.45 2.05 19.27
C ALA A 932 -5.70 1.15 19.20
N VAL A 933 -5.53 -0.02 18.59
CA VAL A 933 -6.43 -1.18 18.66
C VAL A 933 -5.61 -2.40 19.03
N GLY A 934 -6.21 -3.57 19.25
CA GLY A 934 -5.42 -4.76 19.54
C GLY A 934 -6.17 -6.07 19.42
N ASN A 935 -5.48 -7.14 19.72
CA ASN A 935 -6.04 -8.46 19.98
C ASN A 935 -5.37 -9.05 21.23
N LYS A 936 -5.47 -10.37 21.42
CA LYS A 936 -4.84 -11.07 22.55
C LYS A 936 -3.31 -10.89 22.60
N HIS A 937 -2.65 -10.85 21.44
CA HIS A 937 -1.19 -10.90 21.35
C HIS A 937 -0.57 -9.53 21.12
N LEU A 938 -1.23 -8.67 20.34
CA LEU A 938 -0.65 -7.44 19.81
C LEU A 938 -1.52 -6.22 20.13
N LEU A 939 -0.84 -5.11 20.42
CA LEU A 939 -1.41 -3.77 20.28
C LEU A 939 -0.93 -3.16 18.97
N LEU A 940 -1.85 -2.70 18.14
CA LEU A 940 -1.61 -2.15 16.81
C LEU A 940 -1.82 -0.64 16.85
N LEU A 941 -0.76 0.11 16.57
CA LEU A 941 -0.75 1.53 16.84
C LEU A 941 0.16 2.30 15.87
N ARG A 942 0.20 3.60 16.07
CA ARG A 942 1.15 4.47 15.39
C ARG A 942 2.01 5.17 16.42
N ASN A 943 3.32 4.95 16.32
CA ASN A 943 4.33 5.68 17.06
C ASN A 943 5.28 6.33 16.05
N LYS A 944 4.79 7.41 15.43
CA LYS A 944 5.33 8.07 14.23
C LYS A 944 5.25 7.17 12.98
N CYS A 945 5.78 5.96 13.04
CA CYS A 945 5.61 4.88 12.07
C CYS A 945 4.40 3.99 12.42
N ALA A 946 3.96 3.18 11.47
CA ALA A 946 3.11 2.02 11.75
C ALA A 946 3.88 1.05 12.69
N SER A 947 3.29 0.67 13.82
CA SER A 947 3.96 -0.21 14.81
C SER A 947 2.99 -1.22 15.41
N TYR A 948 3.53 -2.31 15.94
CA TYR A 948 2.81 -3.21 16.84
C TYR A 948 3.64 -3.53 18.08
N VAL A 949 2.97 -3.66 19.22
CA VAL A 949 3.60 -4.06 20.49
C VAL A 949 3.14 -5.48 20.82
N ASP A 950 4.09 -6.39 20.99
CA ASP A 950 3.80 -7.72 21.53
C ASP A 950 3.50 -7.61 23.02
N LEU A 951 2.30 -8.00 23.42
CA LEU A 951 1.83 -7.91 24.81
C LEU A 951 2.59 -8.86 25.74
N LYS A 952 3.13 -9.98 25.23
CA LYS A 952 3.89 -10.93 26.05
C LYS A 952 5.27 -10.39 26.38
N SER A 953 6.05 -9.99 25.39
CA SER A 953 7.41 -9.45 25.58
C SER A 953 7.45 -7.95 25.93
N GLN A 954 6.34 -7.24 25.75
CA GLN A 954 6.26 -5.76 25.77
C GLN A 954 7.16 -5.07 24.75
N LYS A 955 7.62 -5.79 23.73
CA LYS A 955 8.49 -5.25 22.68
C LYS A 955 7.67 -4.56 21.60
N GLU A 956 8.05 -3.33 21.25
CA GLU A 956 7.52 -2.62 20.09
C GLU A 956 8.31 -3.00 18.83
N TYR A 957 7.58 -3.31 17.76
CA TYR A 957 8.12 -3.55 16.42
C TYR A 957 7.62 -2.46 15.49
N SER A 958 8.55 -1.71 14.90
CA SER A 958 8.27 -0.72 13.87
C SER A 958 8.19 -1.38 12.49
N LEU A 959 7.10 -1.13 11.78
CA LEU A 959 6.99 -1.41 10.35
C LEU A 959 7.62 -0.24 9.57
N ARG A 960 8.92 0.02 9.81
CA ARG A 960 9.69 1.16 9.29
C ARG A 960 9.33 1.48 7.83
N ASN A 961 9.37 2.76 7.48
CA ASN A 961 9.00 3.29 6.16
C ASN A 961 7.51 3.21 5.79
N LEU A 962 6.63 2.82 6.73
CA LEU A 962 5.18 2.81 6.53
C LEU A 962 4.44 3.73 7.49
N ARG A 963 3.29 4.20 7.01
CA ARG A 963 2.35 5.02 7.77
C ARG A 963 0.95 4.42 7.73
N SER A 964 0.30 4.36 8.90
CA SER A 964 -1.14 4.11 8.99
C SER A 964 -1.99 5.33 8.60
N GLY A 965 -3.26 5.11 8.26
CA GLY A 965 -4.26 6.17 8.08
C GLY A 965 -4.49 7.02 9.34
N CYS A 966 -5.21 8.14 9.19
CA CYS A 966 -5.63 9.00 10.31
C CYS A 966 -6.76 8.37 11.15
N SER A 967 -7.66 7.62 10.50
CA SER A 967 -8.48 6.60 11.13
C SER A 967 -7.71 5.28 11.04
N ASN A 968 -7.43 4.63 12.17
CA ASN A 968 -6.58 3.44 12.22
C ASN A 968 -7.00 2.41 11.16
N SER A 969 -6.08 2.12 10.22
CA SER A 969 -6.30 1.20 9.10
C SER A 969 -5.84 -0.23 9.40
N PHE A 970 -5.33 -0.52 10.60
CA PHE A 970 -4.96 -1.88 10.99
C PHE A 970 -6.20 -2.69 11.32
N VAL A 971 -6.34 -3.85 10.67
CA VAL A 971 -7.43 -4.81 10.92
C VAL A 971 -6.84 -6.20 11.11
N ALA A 972 -6.70 -6.62 12.36
CA ALA A 972 -6.39 -8.01 12.70
C ALA A 972 -7.66 -8.85 12.61
N ALA A 973 -7.81 -9.65 11.56
CA ALA A 973 -8.99 -10.49 11.34
C ALA A 973 -8.72 -11.52 10.23
N ASP A 974 -9.48 -12.62 10.25
CA ASP A 974 -9.35 -13.75 9.33
C ASP A 974 -7.92 -14.33 9.28
N GLY A 975 -7.20 -14.28 10.41
CA GLY A 975 -5.82 -14.74 10.56
C GLY A 975 -4.77 -13.85 9.92
N LEU A 976 -5.15 -12.64 9.48
CA LEU A 976 -4.29 -11.68 8.81
C LEU A 976 -4.28 -10.34 9.53
N LEU A 977 -3.13 -9.67 9.51
CA LEU A 977 -3.08 -8.22 9.75
C LEU A 977 -3.25 -7.51 8.40
N ASN A 978 -4.45 -7.00 8.15
CA ASN A 978 -4.79 -6.28 6.92
C ASN A 978 -4.57 -4.78 7.10
N ILE A 979 -3.90 -4.13 6.15
CA ILE A 979 -3.55 -2.71 6.20
C ILE A 979 -3.76 -2.09 4.80
N PRO A 980 -4.99 -1.68 4.45
CA PRO A 980 -5.23 -0.93 3.22
C PRO A 980 -4.60 0.48 3.28
N SER A 981 -4.26 1.04 2.12
CA SER A 981 -3.53 2.30 2.00
C SER A 981 -4.43 3.52 2.24
N PHE A 982 -4.53 3.95 3.49
CA PHE A 982 -5.29 5.15 3.91
C PHE A 982 -4.39 6.38 4.06
N SER A 983 -3.20 6.35 3.44
CA SER A 983 -2.18 7.39 3.57
C SER A 983 -2.06 8.27 2.33
N THR A 984 -2.80 8.00 1.25
CA THR A 984 -2.67 8.74 -0.02
C THR A 984 -2.90 10.24 0.19
N GLY A 985 -2.03 11.07 -0.38
CA GLY A 985 -2.03 12.53 -0.20
C GLY A 985 -1.53 13.02 1.17
N CYS A 986 -0.98 12.13 2.02
CA CYS A 986 -0.27 12.54 3.23
C CYS A 986 1.10 13.13 2.89
N VAL A 987 1.46 14.18 3.64
CA VAL A 987 2.71 14.96 3.49
C VAL A 987 3.92 14.38 4.22
N CYS A 988 3.69 13.40 5.10
CA CYS A 988 4.72 12.67 5.81
C CYS A 988 5.53 11.81 4.85
N ASN A 989 6.84 11.66 5.06
CA ASN A 989 7.78 11.13 4.08
C ASN A 989 8.15 9.66 4.26
N TYR A 990 7.15 8.81 4.44
CA TYR A 990 7.33 7.35 4.50
C TYR A 990 7.51 6.78 3.08
N PRO A 991 8.63 6.10 2.74
CA PRO A 991 8.88 5.55 1.40
C PRO A 991 7.77 4.67 0.85
N LEU A 992 7.12 3.90 1.70
CA LEU A 992 6.15 2.90 1.30
C LEU A 992 4.73 3.43 1.51
N GLN A 993 4.02 3.59 0.40
CA GLN A 993 2.61 3.98 0.36
C GLN A 993 1.86 2.92 -0.44
N THR A 994 1.47 1.84 0.22
CA THR A 994 0.71 0.78 -0.44
C THR A 994 -0.16 -0.02 0.54
N SER A 995 -1.17 -0.71 0.02
CA SER A 995 -1.92 -1.74 0.74
C SER A 995 -1.10 -3.01 0.88
N PHE A 996 -1.26 -3.68 2.01
CA PHE A 996 -0.63 -4.97 2.24
C PHE A 996 -1.38 -5.78 3.31
N ALA A 997 -1.13 -7.07 3.33
CA ALA A 997 -1.51 -7.96 4.42
C ALA A 997 -0.29 -8.71 4.95
N MET A 998 -0.29 -9.01 6.24
CA MET A 998 0.74 -9.82 6.89
C MET A 998 0.12 -11.04 7.58
N HIS A 999 0.89 -12.10 7.71
CA HIS A 999 0.52 -13.29 8.47
C HIS A 999 1.63 -13.69 9.44
N TYR A 1000 1.26 -14.45 10.48
CA TYR A 1000 2.21 -14.99 11.44
C TYR A 1000 3.15 -16.00 10.76
N MET A 1001 4.45 -15.70 10.77
CA MET A 1001 5.48 -16.50 10.12
C MET A 1001 6.67 -16.68 11.07
N PRO A 1002 6.65 -17.69 11.95
CA PRO A 1002 7.65 -17.85 13.01
C PRO A 1002 9.07 -17.97 12.45
N GLU A 1003 9.23 -18.59 11.28
CA GLU A 1003 10.54 -18.72 10.64
C GLU A 1003 11.21 -17.36 10.39
N SER A 1004 10.43 -16.29 10.20
CA SER A 1004 10.96 -14.96 9.95
C SER A 1004 11.73 -14.35 11.11
N ALA A 1005 11.53 -14.82 12.35
CA ALA A 1005 12.37 -14.39 13.48
C ALA A 1005 13.87 -14.63 13.24
N LYS A 1006 14.24 -15.59 12.38
CA LYS A 1006 15.64 -15.89 12.05
C LYS A 1006 16.31 -14.83 11.17
N TRP A 1007 15.55 -14.00 10.47
CA TRP A 1007 16.09 -13.05 9.48
C TRP A 1007 15.52 -11.64 9.53
N ILE A 1008 14.50 -11.39 10.35
CA ILE A 1008 14.08 -10.03 10.69
C ILE A 1008 15.23 -9.41 11.50
N GLY A 1009 16.04 -8.57 10.86
CA GLY A 1009 17.18 -7.92 11.50
C GLY A 1009 16.72 -6.96 12.58
N GLU A 1010 17.04 -7.27 13.84
CA GLU A 1010 16.67 -6.46 15.01
C GLU A 1010 17.86 -5.70 15.62
N LYS A 1011 19.08 -5.97 15.16
CA LYS A 1011 20.27 -5.23 15.60
C LYS A 1011 20.29 -3.86 14.90
N PRO A 1012 20.26 -2.75 15.65
CA PRO A 1012 20.30 -1.42 15.06
C PRO A 1012 21.69 -1.07 14.54
N PHE A 1013 21.74 -0.49 13.35
CA PHE A 1013 22.89 0.23 12.83
C PHE A 1013 22.88 1.67 13.35
N ARG A 1014 24.00 2.10 13.93
CA ARG A 1014 24.19 3.50 14.34
C ARG A 1014 25.01 4.22 13.29
N LEU A 1015 24.45 5.30 12.74
CA LEU A 1015 25.23 6.28 11.99
C LEU A 1015 26.35 6.79 12.90
N ILE A 1016 27.59 6.77 12.40
CA ILE A 1016 28.71 7.35 13.12
C ILE A 1016 28.42 8.84 13.25
N LYS A 1017 28.51 9.38 14.48
CA LYS A 1017 28.39 10.82 14.70
C LYS A 1017 29.47 11.51 13.87
N GLU A 1018 29.09 12.42 12.98
CA GLU A 1018 30.00 13.51 12.65
C GLU A 1018 30.32 14.24 13.96
N LYS A 1019 31.62 14.43 14.23
CA LYS A 1019 32.13 15.15 15.39
C LYS A 1019 31.72 16.62 15.34
#